data_AF-A0AAX2M672-F1
#
_entry.id   AF-A0AAX2M672-F1
#
_cell.length_a   1.000
_cell.length_b   1.000
_cell.length_c   1.000
_cell.angle_alpha   90.00
_cell.angle_beta   90.00
_cell.angle_gamma   90.00
#
_symmetry.space_group_name_H-M   'P 1'
#
loop_
_entity.id
_entity.type
_entity.pdbx_description
1 polymer ?
#
loop_
_entity_poly.entity_id
_entity_poly.type
_entity_poly.pdbx_seq_one_letter_code
_entity_poly.pdbx_strand_id
1 'polypeptide(L)'
;MLIGHRLHLPAGPVGSAQESGRAQGAAESGKVGGAGSGLDPHRLREVTFIGAGSSIAYLANEMAGRFEGVGADQPLLGKVSVIGVEDAWSPSVRGQGYINHQNEIIGQWGERAPAYDPGYADRGEFAAGNGRQIGRLESLGAERLDAQVKDIRRLDDGCFRLTLDDGRVLDSRQVVLGAGAGPHTSIWNRAASQTEAERRLGNIRLSQPEALRGKVMDLDEFMRASDADPSRFAGKTVVVHGPNAGIDAVERAGELGAKVAWFVRTTAPVLLDGNQLKFAPELAKSALHKVDALEISPTEAGGVSLSYTAPGGGASQAAHSLQADYYVYALGQDINKPGSAGAMLGEIAAQLEPVYDYDQVYSDQPFRTVLGLQSRGANSDGGLVVVGAAVAQLAGRVQHTYLDHAAERILGQLDRLPEAGGEALSNMLLEGASAAEIEAGLMAMRPEGGARADWDVLRSQVRDFLAARDYFTKEGTRSVVREVENQVGAEVASVVVSPQLGTVKAASAALSGLMPAYVGNGENNFTSDNRTMLRAGLAMRHPDLAERDASGFIQESIALRRLDGQRFVEQVAEDMLKRELLPMLERLTRESLPAFQARLARLRLPEDLSRQAEAVADGAAREAFADALGGALRERLAESAKPVRGVPTEVREAYEARLAEAAKGGGDGASLGGLWLNRS
;
A
#
# COMPACT_ATOMS: atom_id res chain seq x y z
N MET A 1 18.07 -1.03 -3.25
CA MET A 1 17.67 0.36 -2.96
C MET A 1 17.69 1.17 -4.25
N LEU A 2 16.53 1.67 -4.68
CA LEU A 2 16.40 2.41 -5.95
C LEU A 2 16.62 3.93 -5.78
N ILE A 3 16.33 4.49 -4.61
CA ILE A 3 16.29 5.95 -4.39
C ILE A 3 17.51 6.43 -3.60
N GLY A 4 18.19 7.45 -4.12
CA GLY A 4 19.22 8.21 -3.41
C GLY A 4 20.53 7.46 -3.10
N HIS A 5 20.84 6.39 -3.83
CA HIS A 5 22.03 5.55 -3.57
C HIS A 5 23.35 6.34 -3.62
N ARG A 6 23.52 7.25 -4.59
CA ARG A 6 24.75 8.05 -4.75
C ARG A 6 25.04 9.00 -3.60
N LEU A 7 24.05 9.30 -2.75
CA LEU A 7 24.27 10.16 -1.58
C LEU A 7 25.23 9.52 -0.55
N HIS A 8 25.43 8.21 -0.61
CA HIS A 8 26.37 7.46 0.24
C HIS A 8 27.80 7.38 -0.30
N LEU A 9 28.02 7.74 -1.56
CA LEU A 9 29.35 7.73 -2.13
C LEU A 9 30.06 9.03 -1.73
N PRO A 10 31.24 8.96 -1.07
CA PRO A 10 32.05 10.17 -0.91
C PRO A 10 32.31 10.74 -2.30
N ALA A 11 32.19 12.06 -2.45
CA ALA A 11 32.59 12.73 -3.67
C ALA A 11 34.04 12.32 -3.95
N GLY A 12 34.24 11.48 -4.97
CA GLY A 12 35.57 11.00 -5.32
C GLY A 12 36.48 12.20 -5.59
N PRO A 13 37.77 12.12 -5.24
CA PRO A 13 38.69 13.21 -5.52
C PRO A 13 38.70 13.48 -7.02
N VAL A 14 38.40 14.73 -7.39
CA VAL A 14 38.68 15.25 -8.72
C VAL A 14 40.19 15.12 -8.92
N GLY A 15 40.61 14.17 -9.75
CA GLY A 15 41.97 14.07 -10.26
C GLY A 15 42.68 12.76 -9.91
N SER A 16 42.74 11.86 -10.89
CA SER A 16 44.01 11.22 -11.23
C SER A 16 44.20 11.29 -12.73
N ALA A 17 45.40 11.72 -13.11
CA ALA A 17 45.75 12.16 -14.44
C ALA A 17 45.78 10.99 -15.43
N GLN A 18 44.73 10.83 -16.25
CA GLN A 18 44.86 10.12 -17.52
C GLN A 18 43.77 10.44 -18.57
N GLU A 19 43.24 11.66 -18.59
CA GLU A 19 42.41 12.15 -19.71
C GLU A 19 42.78 13.60 -20.07
N SER A 20 44.08 13.87 -20.19
CA SER A 20 44.57 15.10 -20.83
C SER A 20 44.40 14.97 -22.35
N GLY A 21 43.19 15.20 -22.85
CA GLY A 21 43.00 15.17 -24.30
C GLY A 21 41.59 15.34 -24.86
N ARG A 22 40.64 16.00 -24.18
CA ARG A 22 39.42 16.60 -24.81
C ARG A 22 38.53 17.27 -23.76
N ALA A 23 38.96 18.41 -23.23
CA ALA A 23 38.07 19.33 -22.51
C ALA A 23 38.65 20.75 -22.55
N GLN A 24 38.37 21.47 -23.64
CA GLN A 24 38.40 22.93 -23.64
C GLN A 24 37.00 23.39 -24.04
N GLY A 25 36.19 23.71 -23.03
CA GLY A 25 34.82 24.17 -23.23
C GLY A 25 33.82 23.90 -22.10
N ALA A 26 34.25 23.64 -20.86
CA ALA A 26 33.36 23.62 -19.69
C ALA A 26 34.19 23.70 -18.41
N ALA A 27 34.55 24.90 -17.97
CA ALA A 27 35.13 25.09 -16.64
C ALA A 27 34.75 26.49 -16.13
N GLU A 28 33.66 26.53 -15.36
CA GLU A 28 33.48 27.40 -14.19
C GLU A 28 32.13 27.09 -13.52
N SER A 29 32.00 25.93 -12.88
CA SER A 29 30.97 25.71 -11.85
C SER A 29 31.54 24.77 -10.79
N GLY A 30 32.05 25.36 -9.70
CA GLY A 30 32.81 24.61 -8.71
C GLY A 30 33.16 25.43 -7.48
N LYS A 31 32.20 26.18 -6.95
CA LYS A 31 32.22 26.60 -5.54
C LYS A 31 30.87 26.26 -4.93
N VAL A 32 30.89 25.38 -3.93
CA VAL A 32 29.74 25.11 -3.07
C VAL A 32 29.44 26.41 -2.32
N GLY A 33 28.41 27.13 -2.78
CA GLY A 33 27.90 28.31 -2.08
C GLY A 33 27.45 27.94 -0.66
N GLY A 34 27.82 28.77 0.31
CA GLY A 34 27.40 28.60 1.70
C GLY A 34 25.88 28.75 1.86
N ALA A 35 25.35 28.35 3.02
CA ALA A 35 23.93 28.32 3.36
C ALA A 35 23.14 29.65 3.18
N GLY A 36 23.80 30.74 2.81
CA GLY A 36 23.18 32.04 2.50
C GLY A 36 23.21 32.47 1.03
N SER A 37 23.79 31.68 0.10
CA SER A 37 23.68 31.98 -1.33
C SER A 37 22.35 31.47 -1.87
N GLY A 38 21.57 32.34 -2.52
CA GLY A 38 20.33 31.97 -3.20
C GLY A 38 20.52 30.82 -4.19
N LEU A 39 19.42 30.14 -4.52
CA LEU A 39 19.38 28.98 -5.42
C LEU A 39 20.26 29.18 -6.65
N ASP A 40 21.24 28.31 -6.83
CA ASP A 40 21.96 28.20 -8.09
C ASP A 40 21.09 27.39 -9.06
N PRO A 41 20.48 28.01 -10.10
CA PRO A 41 19.67 27.31 -11.08
C PRO A 41 20.52 26.40 -11.99
N HIS A 42 21.85 26.56 -11.99
CA HIS A 42 22.78 25.76 -12.80
C HIS A 42 23.39 24.58 -12.02
N ARG A 43 23.09 24.46 -10.73
CA ARG A 43 23.54 23.33 -9.91
C ARG A 43 22.76 22.06 -10.25
N LEU A 44 23.46 21.00 -10.61
CA LEU A 44 22.89 19.68 -10.77
C LEU A 44 22.63 19.05 -9.39
N ARG A 45 21.38 18.70 -9.09
CA ARG A 45 21.02 17.92 -7.89
C ARG A 45 21.24 16.43 -8.12
N GLU A 46 21.56 15.71 -7.05
CA GLU A 46 21.57 14.25 -7.07
C GLU A 46 20.14 13.71 -7.08
N VAL A 47 19.26 14.27 -6.22
CA VAL A 47 17.87 13.82 -6.09
C VAL A 47 16.95 15.03 -5.92
N THR A 48 15.86 15.06 -6.68
CA THR A 48 14.78 16.03 -6.49
C THR A 48 13.46 15.29 -6.24
N PHE A 49 12.85 15.56 -5.09
CA PHE A 49 11.51 15.08 -4.74
C PHE A 49 10.46 16.09 -5.19
N ILE A 50 9.39 15.63 -5.83
CA ILE A 50 8.25 16.46 -6.27
C ILE A 50 6.99 16.00 -5.52
N GLY A 51 6.45 16.88 -4.70
CA GLY A 51 5.28 16.68 -3.85
C GLY A 51 5.55 17.01 -2.38
N ALA A 52 4.52 17.47 -1.68
CA ALA A 52 4.56 17.79 -0.24
C ALA A 52 3.70 16.84 0.62
N GLY A 53 3.15 15.78 0.02
CA GLY A 53 2.25 14.84 0.68
C GLY A 53 2.92 13.59 1.24
N SER A 54 2.09 12.67 1.73
CA SER A 54 2.51 11.44 2.42
C SER A 54 3.55 10.60 1.68
N SER A 55 3.42 10.41 0.36
CA SER A 55 4.36 9.59 -0.43
C SER A 55 5.81 10.11 -0.32
N ILE A 56 5.99 11.43 -0.39
CA ILE A 56 7.30 12.06 -0.23
C ILE A 56 7.71 12.08 1.24
N ALA A 57 6.79 12.32 2.16
CA ALA A 57 7.08 12.32 3.59
C ALA A 57 7.60 10.95 4.10
N TYR A 58 7.06 9.84 3.60
CA TYR A 58 7.58 8.51 3.87
C TYR A 58 9.04 8.38 3.42
N LEU A 59 9.34 8.69 2.16
CA LEU A 59 10.70 8.65 1.63
C LEU A 59 11.64 9.64 2.34
N ALA A 60 11.12 10.78 2.79
CA ALA A 60 11.86 11.77 3.55
C ALA A 60 12.25 11.25 4.93
N ASN A 61 11.35 10.56 5.63
CA ASN A 61 11.63 9.91 6.91
C ASN A 61 12.76 8.89 6.79
N GLU A 62 12.66 8.04 5.76
CA GLU A 62 13.67 7.06 5.42
C GLU A 62 15.04 7.70 5.14
N MET A 63 15.07 8.68 4.23
CA MET A 63 16.30 9.36 3.86
C MET A 63 16.91 10.13 5.03
N ALA A 64 16.11 10.80 5.86
CA ALA A 64 16.60 11.47 7.05
C ALA A 64 17.30 10.47 7.99
N GLY A 65 16.68 9.30 8.23
CA GLY A 65 17.25 8.24 9.07
C GLY A 65 18.61 7.73 8.59
N ARG A 66 18.93 7.82 7.29
CA ARG A 66 20.24 7.44 6.74
C ARG A 66 21.37 8.41 7.10
N PHE A 67 21.05 9.69 7.28
CA PHE A 67 22.03 10.77 7.42
C PHE A 67 22.06 11.39 8.82
N GLU A 68 21.00 11.21 9.60
CA GLU A 68 21.01 11.50 11.02
C GLU A 68 22.09 10.66 11.73
N GLY A 69 22.98 11.33 12.47
CA GLY A 69 24.09 10.68 13.18
C GLY A 69 25.39 10.48 12.37
N VAL A 70 25.44 10.85 11.08
CA VAL A 70 26.65 10.73 10.24
C VAL A 70 27.76 11.73 10.62
N GLY A 71 27.50 12.66 11.56
CA GLY A 71 28.50 13.60 12.11
C GLY A 71 28.94 14.71 11.15
N ALA A 72 28.45 14.72 9.91
CA ALA A 72 28.63 15.80 8.94
C ALA A 72 27.56 16.89 9.12
N ASP A 73 27.97 18.16 9.07
CA ASP A 73 27.04 19.29 9.06
C ASP A 73 26.34 19.38 7.69
N GLN A 74 25.01 19.45 7.69
CA GLN A 74 24.15 19.56 6.50
C GLN A 74 24.54 18.63 5.32
N PRO A 75 24.50 17.29 5.49
CA PRO A 75 25.00 16.32 4.51
C PRO A 75 24.28 16.35 3.14
N LEU A 76 23.08 16.94 3.09
CA LEU A 76 22.25 17.03 1.89
C LEU A 76 22.37 18.37 1.15
N LEU A 77 23.14 19.33 1.69
CA LEU A 77 23.29 20.67 1.12
C LEU A 77 23.75 20.62 -0.33
N GLY A 78 22.94 21.22 -1.22
CA GLY A 78 23.20 21.28 -2.65
C GLY A 78 23.04 19.96 -3.41
N LYS A 79 22.64 18.88 -2.74
CA LYS A 79 22.45 17.56 -3.37
C LYS A 79 20.97 17.20 -3.51
N VAL A 80 20.15 17.61 -2.55
CA VAL A 80 18.73 17.24 -2.48
C VAL A 80 17.85 18.46 -2.51
N SER A 81 16.77 18.39 -3.30
CA SER A 81 15.70 19.38 -3.28
C SER A 81 14.33 18.71 -3.08
N VAL A 82 13.41 19.39 -2.40
CA VAL A 82 12.01 19.01 -2.25
C VAL A 82 11.14 20.15 -2.79
N ILE A 83 10.32 19.85 -3.80
CA ILE A 83 9.48 20.84 -4.50
C ILE A 83 8.02 20.52 -4.25
N GLY A 84 7.28 21.48 -3.71
CA GLY A 84 5.84 21.33 -3.52
C GLY A 84 5.27 22.45 -2.65
N VAL A 85 3.99 22.76 -2.88
CA VAL A 85 3.30 23.88 -2.22
C VAL A 85 2.65 23.42 -0.92
N GLU A 86 1.61 22.57 -1.03
CA GLU A 86 0.78 22.19 0.10
C GLU A 86 0.56 20.68 0.14
N ASP A 87 0.51 20.10 1.35
CA ASP A 87 0.14 18.70 1.53
C ASP A 87 -1.32 18.52 1.10
N ALA A 88 -1.58 17.56 0.21
CA ALA A 88 -2.93 17.23 -0.23
C ALA A 88 -3.85 16.79 0.91
N TRP A 89 -3.31 16.37 2.06
CA TRP A 89 -4.08 16.06 3.27
C TRP A 89 -4.27 17.26 4.19
N SER A 90 -3.71 18.43 3.90
CA SER A 90 -3.92 19.61 4.74
C SER A 90 -5.43 19.94 4.84
N PRO A 91 -5.93 20.35 6.02
CA PRO A 91 -7.33 20.77 6.16
C PRO A 91 -7.72 21.96 5.29
N SER A 92 -6.78 22.83 4.94
CA SER A 92 -6.96 23.91 3.96
C SER A 92 -7.27 23.39 2.54
N VAL A 93 -6.82 22.17 2.22
CA VAL A 93 -7.06 21.52 0.92
C VAL A 93 -8.30 20.63 0.99
N ARG A 94 -8.39 19.69 1.95
CA ARG A 94 -9.46 18.67 1.99
C ARG A 94 -10.55 18.88 3.03
N GLY A 95 -10.51 19.99 3.77
CA GLY A 95 -11.36 20.22 4.95
C GLY A 95 -10.85 19.50 6.20
N GLN A 96 -11.46 19.78 7.34
CA GLN A 96 -11.21 19.19 8.65
C GLN A 96 -11.79 17.78 8.78
N GLY A 97 -11.37 17.05 9.81
CA GLY A 97 -11.89 15.73 10.17
C GLY A 97 -10.86 14.63 10.01
N TYR A 98 -11.33 13.41 9.73
CA TYR A 98 -10.52 12.20 9.78
C TYR A 98 -10.22 11.64 8.39
N ILE A 99 -9.10 10.95 8.26
CA ILE A 99 -8.83 10.09 7.11
C ILE A 99 -9.49 8.75 7.41
N ASN A 100 -10.16 8.11 6.44
CA ASN A 100 -10.80 6.79 6.59
C ASN A 100 -9.76 5.63 6.70
N HIS A 101 -8.73 5.83 7.52
CA HIS A 101 -7.57 5.00 7.79
C HIS A 101 -7.18 5.11 9.24
N GLN A 102 -6.89 3.97 9.87
CA GLN A 102 -6.34 3.94 11.21
C GLN A 102 -4.89 4.44 11.24
N ASN A 103 -4.51 5.16 12.29
CA ASN A 103 -3.22 5.85 12.35
C ASN A 103 -2.03 4.88 12.37
N GLU A 104 -2.12 3.71 12.98
CA GLU A 104 -1.07 2.69 12.99
C GLU A 104 -0.76 2.12 11.60
N ILE A 105 -1.72 2.18 10.69
CA ILE A 105 -1.55 1.71 9.31
C ILE A 105 -0.80 2.77 8.50
N ILE A 106 -1.25 4.03 8.58
CA ILE A 106 -0.80 5.10 7.67
C ILE A 106 0.22 6.06 8.28
N GLY A 107 0.37 6.09 9.60
CA GLY A 107 1.30 7.00 10.28
C GLY A 107 2.76 6.77 9.84
N GLN A 108 3.62 7.75 10.15
CA GLN A 108 5.05 7.66 9.83
C GLN A 108 5.74 6.50 10.55
N TRP A 109 6.80 5.93 9.97
CA TRP A 109 7.64 4.96 10.68
C TRP A 109 8.36 5.63 11.84
N GLY A 110 8.43 4.94 12.98
CA GLY A 110 9.15 5.38 14.17
C GLY A 110 10.14 4.34 14.65
N GLU A 111 10.75 4.60 15.81
CA GLU A 111 11.69 3.69 16.46
C GLU A 111 11.03 2.41 16.99
N ARG A 112 9.76 2.52 17.37
CA ARG A 112 8.96 1.42 17.92
C ARG A 112 7.79 1.12 17.01
N ALA A 113 7.36 -0.13 17.05
CA ALA A 113 6.20 -0.52 16.28
C ALA A 113 4.92 0.14 16.84
N PRO A 114 4.01 0.61 15.97
CA PRO A 114 2.80 1.28 16.43
C PRO A 114 1.85 0.30 17.12
N ALA A 115 1.22 0.71 18.20
CA ALA A 115 0.15 -0.05 18.83
C ALA A 115 -1.13 0.04 17.98
N TYR A 116 -1.98 -0.97 18.04
CA TYR A 116 -3.32 -0.94 17.46
C TYR A 116 -4.10 0.23 18.04
N ASP A 117 -4.59 1.08 17.14
CA ASP A 117 -5.51 2.16 17.47
C ASP A 117 -6.76 1.98 16.61
N PRO A 118 -7.92 1.65 17.21
CA PRO A 118 -9.15 1.56 16.43
C PRO A 118 -9.50 2.91 15.78
N GLY A 119 -8.99 4.03 16.31
CA GLY A 119 -9.21 5.41 15.86
C GLY A 119 -8.75 5.69 14.44
N TYR A 120 -9.58 6.43 13.69
CA TYR A 120 -9.14 7.03 12.45
C TYR A 120 -8.13 8.14 12.66
N ALA A 121 -7.17 8.23 11.76
CA ALA A 121 -6.16 9.27 11.80
C ALA A 121 -6.80 10.64 11.62
N ASP A 122 -6.53 11.55 12.55
CA ASP A 122 -6.86 12.96 12.36
C ASP A 122 -6.08 13.51 11.16
N ARG A 123 -6.81 14.18 10.26
CA ARG A 123 -6.23 14.66 9.00
C ARG A 123 -5.21 15.77 9.23
N GLY A 124 -5.45 16.67 10.17
CA GLY A 124 -4.55 17.77 10.50
C GLY A 124 -3.26 17.26 11.14
N GLU A 125 -3.36 16.35 12.10
CA GLU A 125 -2.19 15.72 12.74
C GLU A 125 -1.37 14.90 11.74
N PHE A 126 -2.03 14.18 10.83
CA PHE A 126 -1.37 13.41 9.77
C PHE A 126 -0.60 14.33 8.82
N ALA A 127 -1.23 15.40 8.31
CA ALA A 127 -0.58 16.38 7.43
C ALA A 127 0.60 17.09 8.14
N ALA A 128 0.42 17.47 9.41
CA ALA A 128 1.51 18.02 10.22
C ALA A 128 2.66 17.00 10.39
N GLY A 129 2.33 15.71 10.54
CA GLY A 129 3.29 14.61 10.57
C GLY A 129 4.12 14.51 9.30
N ASN A 130 3.49 14.65 8.13
CA ASN A 130 4.20 14.67 6.84
C ASN A 130 5.14 15.87 6.75
N GLY A 131 4.66 17.06 7.12
CA GLY A 131 5.47 18.28 7.15
C GLY A 131 6.70 18.15 8.06
N ARG A 132 6.59 17.47 9.20
CA ARG A 132 7.74 17.19 10.08
C ARG A 132 8.82 16.34 9.40
N GLN A 133 8.45 15.35 8.58
CA GLN A 133 9.43 14.51 7.90
C GLN A 133 10.16 15.26 6.78
N ILE A 134 9.45 16.10 6.04
CA ILE A 134 10.07 16.98 5.04
C ILE A 134 11.00 18.00 5.72
N GLY A 135 10.55 18.59 6.83
CA GLY A 135 11.38 19.50 7.64
C GLY A 135 12.64 18.85 8.23
N ARG A 136 12.63 17.55 8.51
CA ARG A 136 13.85 16.80 8.89
C ARG A 136 14.88 16.82 7.77
N LEU A 137 14.49 16.62 6.51
CA LEU A 137 15.43 16.75 5.38
C LEU A 137 16.01 18.16 5.25
N GLU A 138 15.17 19.18 5.44
CA GLU A 138 15.62 20.58 5.44
C GLU A 138 16.68 20.83 6.52
N SER A 139 16.47 20.28 7.73
CA SER A 139 17.46 20.38 8.82
C SER A 139 18.80 19.71 8.49
N LEU A 140 18.80 18.73 7.56
CA LEU A 140 20.00 18.06 7.03
C LEU A 140 20.57 18.77 5.79
N GLY A 141 20.04 19.93 5.40
CA GLY A 141 20.54 20.76 4.30
C GLY A 141 19.78 20.60 2.98
N ALA A 142 18.71 19.82 2.90
CA ALA A 142 17.92 19.73 1.67
C ALA A 142 17.23 21.08 1.37
N GLU A 143 17.21 21.45 0.08
CA GLU A 143 16.57 22.69 -0.37
C GLU A 143 15.06 22.50 -0.51
N ARG A 144 14.23 23.24 0.23
CA ARG A 144 12.77 23.25 0.03
C ARG A 144 12.33 24.40 -0.88
N LEU A 145 11.53 24.07 -1.89
CA LEU A 145 10.99 25.00 -2.86
C LEU A 145 9.47 24.97 -2.80
N ASP A 146 8.88 26.05 -2.32
CA ASP A 146 7.44 26.30 -2.37
C ASP A 146 7.07 26.79 -3.79
N ALA A 147 6.81 25.83 -4.68
CA ALA A 147 6.46 26.05 -6.08
C ALA A 147 5.83 24.78 -6.69
N GLN A 148 5.20 24.93 -7.85
CA GLN A 148 4.70 23.80 -8.64
C GLN A 148 5.63 23.50 -9.81
N VAL A 149 5.81 22.20 -10.11
CA VAL A 149 6.48 21.78 -11.34
C VAL A 149 5.47 21.84 -12.49
N LYS A 150 5.82 22.53 -13.58
CA LYS A 150 5.03 22.59 -14.82
C LYS A 150 5.40 21.50 -15.80
N ASP A 151 6.69 21.21 -15.94
CA ASP A 151 7.23 20.33 -16.97
C ASP A 151 8.50 19.63 -16.47
N ILE A 152 8.66 18.37 -16.87
CA ILE A 152 9.86 17.57 -16.67
C ILE A 152 10.35 17.11 -18.03
N ARG A 153 11.59 17.43 -18.36
CA ARG A 153 12.23 17.02 -19.62
C ARG A 153 13.49 16.23 -19.35
N ARG A 154 13.65 15.09 -20.03
CA ARG A 154 14.91 14.35 -20.07
C ARG A 154 15.90 15.07 -20.99
N LEU A 155 17.12 15.27 -20.54
CA LEU A 155 18.23 15.88 -21.29
C LEU A 155 19.06 14.78 -21.97
N ASP A 156 19.91 15.18 -22.93
CA ASP A 156 20.75 14.27 -23.73
C ASP A 156 21.76 13.49 -22.88
N ASP A 157 22.19 14.06 -21.75
CA ASP A 157 23.10 13.42 -20.78
C ASP A 157 22.38 12.45 -19.82
N GLY A 158 21.07 12.29 -19.97
CA GLY A 158 20.23 11.43 -19.14
C GLY A 158 19.74 12.09 -17.84
N CYS A 159 20.15 13.32 -17.53
CA CYS A 159 19.59 14.10 -16.42
C CYS A 159 18.18 14.63 -16.76
N PHE A 160 17.50 15.21 -15.77
CA PHE A 160 16.17 15.77 -15.91
C PHE A 160 16.16 17.25 -15.59
N ARG A 161 15.54 18.03 -16.47
CA ARG A 161 15.25 19.45 -16.27
C ARG A 161 13.81 19.63 -15.80
N LEU A 162 13.64 20.32 -14.68
CA LEU A 162 12.35 20.67 -14.10
C LEU A 162 12.11 22.16 -14.32
N THR A 163 10.96 22.50 -14.90
CA THR A 163 10.51 23.89 -15.05
C THR A 163 9.43 24.18 -14.00
N LEU A 164 9.64 25.19 -13.18
CA LEU A 164 8.70 25.59 -12.13
C LEU A 164 7.69 26.63 -12.64
N ASP A 165 6.61 26.78 -11.89
CA ASP A 165 5.52 27.70 -12.23
C ASP A 165 5.89 29.18 -12.16
N ASP A 166 6.83 29.51 -11.28
CA ASP A 166 7.44 30.84 -11.16
C ASP A 166 8.60 31.11 -12.15
N GLY A 167 8.89 30.17 -13.05
CA GLY A 167 9.91 30.31 -14.09
C GLY A 167 11.31 29.86 -13.68
N ARG A 168 11.53 29.43 -12.44
CA ARG A 168 12.79 28.78 -12.05
C ARG A 168 12.97 27.47 -12.80
N VAL A 169 14.23 27.10 -13.03
CA VAL A 169 14.63 25.85 -13.68
C VAL A 169 15.65 25.14 -12.80
N LEU A 170 15.52 23.82 -12.70
CA LEU A 170 16.42 22.96 -11.92
C LEU A 170 16.80 21.74 -12.74
N ASP A 171 18.05 21.32 -12.67
CA ASP A 171 18.51 20.07 -13.25
C ASP A 171 18.78 19.04 -12.13
N SER A 172 18.38 17.79 -12.34
CA SER A 172 18.48 16.70 -11.37
C SER A 172 18.86 15.37 -12.03
N ARG A 173 19.74 14.58 -11.40
CA ARG A 173 20.07 13.23 -11.88
C ARG A 173 18.95 12.24 -11.62
N GLN A 174 18.37 12.28 -10.43
CA GLN A 174 17.21 11.48 -10.05
C GLN A 174 16.02 12.39 -9.75
N VAL A 175 14.83 12.01 -10.23
CA VAL A 175 13.57 12.70 -9.92
C VAL A 175 12.62 11.69 -9.30
N VAL A 176 12.11 12.00 -8.11
CA VAL A 176 11.10 11.19 -7.42
C VAL A 176 9.78 11.95 -7.44
N LEU A 177 8.83 11.46 -8.23
CA LEU A 177 7.54 12.11 -8.48
C LEU A 177 6.45 11.49 -7.60
N GLY A 178 6.09 12.20 -6.54
CA GLY A 178 5.05 11.84 -5.56
C GLY A 178 3.94 12.89 -5.45
N ALA A 179 3.57 13.55 -6.55
CA ALA A 179 2.60 14.65 -6.60
C ALA A 179 1.11 14.23 -6.42
N GLY A 180 0.85 12.98 -6.01
CA GLY A 180 -0.50 12.44 -5.85
C GLY A 180 -1.20 12.14 -7.18
N ALA A 181 -2.49 11.82 -7.11
CA ALA A 181 -3.29 11.40 -8.26
C ALA A 181 -3.93 12.55 -9.05
N GLY A 182 -3.69 13.80 -8.63
CA GLY A 182 -4.26 15.01 -9.22
C GLY A 182 -5.55 15.50 -8.54
N PRO A 183 -6.09 16.66 -8.98
CA PRO A 183 -7.33 17.22 -8.47
C PRO A 183 -8.53 16.38 -8.91
N HIS A 184 -9.69 16.57 -8.26
CA HIS A 184 -10.94 15.94 -8.71
C HIS A 184 -11.27 16.35 -10.15
N THR A 185 -11.75 15.38 -10.93
CA THR A 185 -12.10 15.58 -12.33
C THR A 185 -13.27 16.55 -12.42
N SER A 186 -13.06 17.69 -13.09
CA SER A 186 -14.06 18.73 -13.20
C SER A 186 -15.20 18.32 -14.14
N ILE A 187 -16.44 18.55 -13.71
CA ILE A 187 -17.64 18.47 -14.57
C ILE A 187 -18.01 19.83 -15.20
N TRP A 188 -17.24 20.88 -14.89
CA TRP A 188 -17.49 22.24 -15.37
C TRP A 188 -16.86 22.52 -16.74
N ASN A 189 -15.87 21.73 -17.15
CA ASN A 189 -15.09 22.02 -18.35
C ASN A 189 -15.86 21.70 -19.65
N ARG A 190 -16.16 22.75 -20.41
CA ARG A 190 -16.77 22.68 -21.76
C ARG A 190 -15.81 23.06 -22.88
N ALA A 191 -14.52 23.22 -22.59
CA ALA A 191 -13.54 23.58 -23.60
C ALA A 191 -13.45 22.50 -24.69
N ALA A 192 -13.01 22.90 -25.89
CA ALA A 192 -12.77 21.98 -27.00
C ALA A 192 -11.70 20.93 -26.66
N SER A 193 -10.72 21.29 -25.81
CA SER A 193 -9.73 20.37 -25.25
C SER A 193 -10.12 19.92 -23.85
N GLN A 194 -10.75 18.75 -23.78
CA GLN A 194 -10.98 18.03 -22.52
C GLN A 194 -9.85 17.02 -22.26
N THR A 195 -9.54 16.75 -21.00
CA THR A 195 -8.68 15.61 -20.63
C THR A 195 -9.42 14.30 -20.87
N GLU A 196 -8.70 13.18 -20.80
CA GLU A 196 -9.34 11.86 -20.88
C GLU A 196 -10.33 11.63 -19.72
N ALA A 197 -9.97 12.05 -18.50
CA ALA A 197 -10.83 11.93 -17.33
C ALA A 197 -12.13 12.75 -17.50
N GLU A 198 -12.03 13.99 -17.99
CA GLU A 198 -13.21 14.84 -18.25
C GLU A 198 -14.11 14.24 -19.35
N ARG A 199 -13.54 13.68 -20.42
CA ARG A 199 -14.31 13.00 -21.47
C ARG A 199 -15.11 11.82 -20.92
N ARG A 200 -14.56 11.07 -19.96
CA ARG A 200 -15.27 9.95 -19.30
C ARG A 200 -16.50 10.42 -18.50
N LEU A 201 -16.55 11.69 -18.11
CA LEU A 201 -17.70 12.31 -17.44
C LEU A 201 -18.66 13.04 -18.40
N GLY A 202 -18.51 12.87 -19.71
CA GLY A 202 -19.37 13.52 -20.73
C GLY A 202 -20.85 13.10 -20.69
N ASN A 203 -21.19 12.11 -19.88
CA ASN A 203 -22.55 11.69 -19.53
C ASN A 203 -23.21 12.58 -18.46
N ILE A 204 -22.48 13.53 -17.87
CA ILE A 204 -22.99 14.52 -16.91
C ILE A 204 -23.08 15.88 -17.61
N ARG A 205 -24.27 16.48 -17.59
CA ARG A 205 -24.54 17.77 -18.22
C ARG A 205 -25.02 18.77 -17.20
N LEU A 206 -24.47 19.98 -17.26
CA LEU A 206 -24.94 21.12 -16.48
C LEU A 206 -25.86 21.98 -17.35
N SER A 207 -26.90 22.55 -16.78
CA SER A 207 -27.77 23.52 -17.42
C SER A 207 -27.62 24.84 -16.67
N GLN A 208 -27.41 25.94 -17.39
CA GLN A 208 -27.12 27.26 -16.81
C GLN A 208 -26.00 27.24 -15.74
N PRO A 209 -24.74 26.89 -16.09
CA PRO A 209 -23.66 26.64 -15.13
C PRO A 209 -23.43 27.75 -14.10
N GLU A 210 -23.52 29.02 -14.49
CA GLU A 210 -23.30 30.13 -13.56
C GLU A 210 -24.34 30.16 -12.42
N ALA A 211 -25.58 29.75 -12.69
CA ALA A 211 -26.63 29.65 -11.67
C ALA A 211 -26.43 28.47 -10.69
N LEU A 212 -25.54 27.52 -11.03
CA LEU A 212 -25.24 26.34 -10.22
C LEU A 212 -24.01 26.53 -9.30
N ARG A 213 -23.31 27.67 -9.40
CA ARG A 213 -22.13 27.97 -8.57
C ARG A 213 -22.48 27.96 -7.09
N GLY A 214 -21.66 27.29 -6.28
CA GLY A 214 -21.90 27.10 -4.85
C GLY A 214 -23.03 26.11 -4.51
N LYS A 215 -23.66 25.48 -5.50
CA LYS A 215 -24.66 24.41 -5.32
C LYS A 215 -24.14 23.06 -5.83
N VAL A 216 -23.40 23.11 -6.92
CA VAL A 216 -22.61 22.00 -7.44
C VAL A 216 -21.17 22.19 -6.97
N MET A 217 -20.61 21.22 -6.27
CA MET A 217 -19.27 21.32 -5.65
C MET A 217 -18.51 20.00 -5.86
N ASP A 218 -17.19 20.05 -6.01
CA ASP A 218 -16.41 18.82 -5.83
C ASP A 218 -16.36 18.42 -4.35
N LEU A 219 -15.85 17.22 -4.06
CA LEU A 219 -15.67 16.72 -2.71
C LEU A 219 -14.92 17.73 -1.81
N ASP A 220 -13.77 18.22 -2.27
CA ASP A 220 -12.89 19.02 -1.42
C ASP A 220 -13.52 20.41 -1.16
N GLU A 221 -14.19 21.00 -2.16
CA GLU A 221 -14.99 22.22 -2.00
C GLU A 221 -16.14 22.03 -1.01
N PHE A 222 -16.86 20.91 -1.09
CA PHE A 222 -17.93 20.60 -0.14
C PHE A 222 -17.40 20.47 1.29
N MET A 223 -16.30 19.74 1.49
CA MET A 223 -15.71 19.56 2.82
C MET A 223 -15.34 20.92 3.43
N ARG A 224 -14.59 21.77 2.70
CA ARG A 224 -14.21 23.12 3.17
C ARG A 224 -15.42 24.02 3.43
N ALA A 225 -16.43 24.00 2.54
CA ALA A 225 -17.64 24.77 2.72
C ALA A 225 -18.42 24.34 3.97
N SER A 226 -18.45 23.03 4.23
CA SER A 226 -19.13 22.45 5.39
C SER A 226 -18.43 22.73 6.71
N ASP A 227 -17.10 22.95 6.70
CA ASP A 227 -16.35 23.37 7.88
C ASP A 227 -16.55 24.85 8.18
N ALA A 228 -16.58 25.68 7.14
CA ALA A 228 -16.74 27.12 7.27
C ALA A 228 -18.15 27.49 7.77
N ASP A 229 -19.19 26.79 7.29
CA ASP A 229 -20.58 26.99 7.72
C ASP A 229 -21.33 25.65 7.77
N PRO A 230 -21.23 24.90 8.88
CA PRO A 230 -21.95 23.64 9.07
C PRO A 230 -23.47 23.81 8.95
N SER A 231 -24.00 24.94 9.43
CA SER A 231 -25.45 25.20 9.50
C SER A 231 -26.10 25.31 8.12
N ARG A 232 -25.32 25.68 7.10
CA ARG A 232 -25.73 25.76 5.69
C ARG A 232 -26.29 24.45 5.13
N PHE A 233 -25.86 23.31 5.70
CA PHE A 233 -26.18 21.97 5.20
C PHE A 233 -27.19 21.21 6.07
N ALA A 234 -27.43 21.67 7.30
CA ALA A 234 -28.33 20.99 8.23
C ALA A 234 -29.77 20.94 7.69
N GLY A 235 -30.38 19.74 7.70
CA GLY A 235 -31.73 19.49 7.19
C GLY A 235 -31.91 19.63 5.67
N LYS A 236 -30.84 19.95 4.93
CA LYS A 236 -30.84 20.10 3.47
C LYS A 236 -30.72 18.75 2.77
N THR A 237 -31.19 18.68 1.53
CA THR A 237 -30.97 17.50 0.69
C THR A 237 -29.65 17.65 -0.05
N VAL A 238 -28.68 16.77 0.26
CA VAL A 238 -27.36 16.74 -0.37
C VAL A 238 -27.25 15.46 -1.19
N VAL A 239 -26.99 15.61 -2.49
CA VAL A 239 -26.71 14.47 -3.36
C VAL A 239 -25.21 14.32 -3.48
N VAL A 240 -24.68 13.15 -3.14
CA VAL A 240 -23.25 12.83 -3.30
C VAL A 240 -23.10 11.83 -4.43
N HIS A 241 -22.28 12.14 -5.43
CA HIS A 241 -22.06 11.29 -6.60
C HIS A 241 -20.62 10.78 -6.67
N GLY A 242 -20.45 9.48 -6.49
CA GLY A 242 -19.16 8.80 -6.49
C GLY A 242 -19.14 7.73 -5.39
N PRO A 243 -18.63 6.52 -5.64
CA PRO A 243 -18.63 5.45 -4.65
C PRO A 243 -17.60 5.73 -3.55
N ASN A 244 -16.40 5.18 -3.62
CA ASN A 244 -15.43 5.25 -2.51
C ASN A 244 -14.95 6.67 -2.21
N ALA A 245 -14.67 7.47 -3.25
CA ALA A 245 -14.28 8.86 -3.05
C ALA A 245 -15.40 9.72 -2.43
N GLY A 246 -16.67 9.29 -2.53
CA GLY A 246 -17.81 9.98 -1.94
C GLY A 246 -18.07 9.63 -0.48
N ILE A 247 -17.39 8.63 0.10
CA ILE A 247 -17.63 8.17 1.48
C ILE A 247 -17.47 9.33 2.48
N ASP A 248 -16.39 10.12 2.35
CA ASP A 248 -16.10 11.23 3.27
C ASP A 248 -17.19 12.31 3.19
N ALA A 249 -17.69 12.63 1.99
CA ALA A 249 -18.79 13.58 1.81
C ALA A 249 -20.12 13.05 2.36
N VAL A 250 -20.39 11.76 2.20
CA VAL A 250 -21.61 11.12 2.73
C VAL A 250 -21.60 11.13 4.25
N GLU A 251 -20.47 10.74 4.86
CA GLU A 251 -20.31 10.76 6.32
C GLU A 251 -20.49 12.18 6.84
N ARG A 252 -19.80 13.16 6.23
CA ARG A 252 -19.89 14.56 6.62
C ARG A 252 -21.30 15.12 6.48
N ALA A 253 -22.00 14.84 5.39
CA ALA A 253 -23.38 15.28 5.20
C ALA A 253 -24.32 14.67 6.26
N GLY A 254 -24.11 13.40 6.61
CA GLY A 254 -24.82 12.72 7.69
C GLY A 254 -24.59 13.37 9.06
N GLU A 255 -23.33 13.67 9.41
CA GLU A 255 -22.96 14.37 10.66
C GLU A 255 -23.65 15.72 10.83
N LEU A 256 -23.83 16.44 9.72
CA LEU A 256 -24.49 17.74 9.68
C LEU A 256 -26.02 17.64 9.77
N GLY A 257 -26.58 16.43 9.75
CA GLY A 257 -28.02 16.21 9.74
C GLY A 257 -28.67 16.51 8.38
N ALA A 258 -27.92 16.42 7.29
CA ALA A 258 -28.46 16.52 5.94
C ALA A 258 -29.20 15.24 5.54
N LYS A 259 -30.15 15.36 4.62
CA LYS A 259 -30.79 14.23 3.93
C LYS A 259 -29.91 13.84 2.75
N VAL A 260 -29.31 12.66 2.79
CA VAL A 260 -28.36 12.23 1.76
C VAL A 260 -29.02 11.33 0.73
N ALA A 261 -28.77 11.63 -0.55
CA ALA A 261 -28.98 10.68 -1.65
C ALA A 261 -27.62 10.39 -2.30
N TRP A 262 -27.29 9.11 -2.46
CA TRP A 262 -25.95 8.70 -2.88
C TRP A 262 -25.98 8.07 -4.26
N PHE A 263 -25.45 8.80 -5.24
CA PHE A 263 -25.39 8.37 -6.63
C PHE A 263 -24.13 7.55 -6.88
N VAL A 264 -24.30 6.37 -7.48
CA VAL A 264 -23.23 5.49 -7.93
C VAL A 264 -23.57 4.92 -9.30
N ARG A 265 -22.58 4.64 -10.15
CA ARG A 265 -22.84 4.04 -11.47
C ARG A 265 -23.10 2.54 -11.36
N THR A 266 -22.04 1.75 -11.22
CA THR A 266 -22.12 0.28 -11.14
C THR A 266 -21.57 -0.23 -9.81
N THR A 267 -20.43 0.30 -9.37
CA THR A 267 -19.75 -0.10 -8.13
C THR A 267 -20.44 0.48 -6.90
N ALA A 268 -20.77 -0.37 -5.92
CA ALA A 268 -21.20 0.08 -4.60
C ALA A 268 -20.00 0.63 -3.81
N PRO A 269 -20.20 1.57 -2.87
CA PRO A 269 -19.12 1.97 -1.97
C PRO A 269 -18.65 0.75 -1.16
N VAL A 270 -17.34 0.61 -1.01
CA VAL A 270 -16.74 -0.44 -0.20
C VAL A 270 -16.41 0.15 1.16
N LEU A 271 -17.08 -0.38 2.18
CA LEU A 271 -16.93 -0.01 3.58
C LEU A 271 -16.38 -1.23 4.31
N LEU A 272 -15.40 -1.04 5.20
CA LEU A 272 -14.88 -2.19 5.93
C LEU A 272 -15.71 -2.60 7.11
N ASP A 273 -15.53 -3.86 7.47
CA ASP A 273 -15.88 -4.35 8.79
C ASP A 273 -15.10 -3.61 9.89
N GLY A 274 -15.84 -3.10 10.88
CA GLY A 274 -15.27 -2.35 12.00
C GLY A 274 -14.90 -0.90 11.68
N ASN A 275 -15.33 -0.36 10.53
CA ASN A 275 -15.19 1.06 10.22
C ASN A 275 -15.87 1.94 11.30
N GLN A 276 -15.37 3.16 11.49
CA GLN A 276 -15.91 4.12 12.48
C GLN A 276 -16.98 5.06 11.91
N LEU A 277 -17.34 4.89 10.64
CA LEU A 277 -18.33 5.72 9.97
C LEU A 277 -19.70 5.40 10.56
N LYS A 278 -20.44 6.44 10.95
CA LYS A 278 -21.77 6.30 11.55
C LYS A 278 -22.86 6.33 10.50
N PHE A 279 -22.72 7.19 9.49
CA PHE A 279 -23.79 7.48 8.54
C PHE A 279 -23.59 6.76 7.21
N ALA A 280 -22.37 6.74 6.67
CA ALA A 280 -22.09 6.10 5.38
C ALA A 280 -22.50 4.61 5.31
N PRO A 281 -22.30 3.77 6.34
CA PRO A 281 -22.74 2.37 6.30
C PRO A 281 -24.25 2.17 6.26
N GLU A 282 -25.01 3.03 6.92
CA GLU A 282 -26.48 2.98 6.89
C GLU A 282 -27.02 3.50 5.56
N LEU A 283 -26.44 4.59 5.06
CA LEU A 283 -26.82 5.21 3.79
C LEU A 283 -26.44 4.34 2.58
N ALA A 284 -25.34 3.59 2.65
CA ALA A 284 -24.98 2.61 1.62
C ALA A 284 -26.05 1.50 1.45
N LYS A 285 -26.85 1.21 2.49
CA LYS A 285 -27.93 0.22 2.42
C LYS A 285 -29.26 0.79 1.93
N SER A 286 -29.51 2.07 2.16
CA SER A 286 -30.85 2.67 2.06
C SER A 286 -30.97 3.83 1.08
N ALA A 287 -29.86 4.47 0.70
CA ALA A 287 -29.85 5.73 -0.04
C ALA A 287 -29.07 5.67 -1.37
N LEU A 288 -28.74 4.47 -1.87
CA LEU A 288 -28.02 4.31 -3.14
C LEU A 288 -28.95 4.42 -4.36
N HIS A 289 -28.56 5.27 -5.31
CA HIS A 289 -29.20 5.41 -6.62
C HIS A 289 -28.20 5.03 -7.72
N LYS A 290 -28.63 4.16 -8.64
CA LYS A 290 -27.83 3.78 -9.81
C LYS A 290 -28.01 4.83 -10.92
N VAL A 291 -26.91 5.47 -11.32
CA VAL A 291 -26.91 6.61 -12.25
C VAL A 291 -25.91 6.39 -13.39
N ASP A 292 -26.39 6.43 -14.63
CA ASP A 292 -25.57 6.34 -15.84
C ASP A 292 -25.42 7.70 -16.54
N ALA A 293 -26.51 8.37 -16.91
CA ALA A 293 -26.47 9.74 -17.40
C ALA A 293 -27.19 10.69 -16.44
N LEU A 294 -26.72 11.94 -16.37
CA LEU A 294 -27.23 12.94 -15.43
C LEU A 294 -27.28 14.33 -16.09
N GLU A 295 -28.42 15.00 -15.98
CA GLU A 295 -28.57 16.42 -16.26
C GLU A 295 -28.88 17.18 -14.96
N ILE A 296 -28.15 18.27 -14.71
CA ILE A 296 -28.23 19.10 -13.51
C ILE A 296 -28.68 20.49 -13.92
N SER A 297 -29.82 20.94 -13.41
CA SER A 297 -30.41 22.26 -13.71
C SER A 297 -30.71 23.03 -12.42
N PRO A 298 -30.59 24.37 -12.40
CA PRO A 298 -31.01 25.15 -11.23
C PRO A 298 -32.54 25.09 -11.06
N THR A 299 -33.00 25.27 -9.83
CA THR A 299 -34.43 25.40 -9.51
C THR A 299 -34.78 26.84 -9.14
N GLU A 300 -36.05 27.22 -9.30
CA GLU A 300 -36.54 28.54 -8.85
C GLU A 300 -36.36 28.76 -7.34
N ALA A 301 -36.38 27.69 -6.56
CA ALA A 301 -36.17 27.72 -5.10
C ALA A 301 -34.69 27.84 -4.69
N GLY A 302 -33.75 27.96 -5.65
CA GLY A 302 -32.32 28.12 -5.38
C GLY A 302 -31.60 26.81 -5.02
N GLY A 303 -32.14 25.67 -5.46
CA GLY A 303 -31.54 24.34 -5.37
C GLY A 303 -31.16 23.79 -6.76
N VAL A 304 -31.04 22.47 -6.85
CA VAL A 304 -30.71 21.73 -8.08
C VAL A 304 -31.76 20.66 -8.38
N SER A 305 -32.11 20.54 -9.66
CA SER A 305 -32.92 19.47 -10.22
C SER A 305 -32.00 18.50 -10.96
N LEU A 306 -32.06 17.23 -10.58
CA LEU A 306 -31.24 16.14 -11.11
C LEU A 306 -32.12 15.20 -11.94
N SER A 307 -31.95 15.18 -13.25
CA SER A 307 -32.63 14.26 -14.16
C SER A 307 -31.65 13.16 -14.58
N TYR A 308 -31.94 11.90 -14.30
CA TYR A 308 -30.96 10.83 -14.50
C TYR A 308 -31.55 9.52 -15.02
N THR A 309 -30.71 8.71 -15.65
CA THR A 309 -31.05 7.35 -16.12
C THR A 309 -30.25 6.30 -15.34
N ALA A 310 -30.77 5.08 -15.27
CA ALA A 310 -30.06 3.95 -14.66
C ALA A 310 -29.21 3.20 -15.71
N PRO A 311 -28.08 2.58 -15.32
CA PRO A 311 -27.29 1.74 -16.21
C PRO A 311 -28.11 0.57 -16.76
N GLY A 312 -27.97 0.26 -18.05
CA GLY A 312 -28.71 -0.83 -18.70
C GLY A 312 -30.17 -0.50 -19.02
N GLY A 313 -30.64 0.72 -18.71
CA GLY A 313 -31.90 1.24 -19.20
C GLY A 313 -31.86 1.47 -20.70
N GLY A 314 -32.76 0.82 -21.45
CA GLY A 314 -32.91 1.13 -22.88
C GLY A 314 -33.33 2.59 -23.11
N ALA A 315 -33.14 3.11 -24.33
CA ALA A 315 -33.43 4.50 -24.70
C ALA A 315 -34.89 4.97 -24.46
N SER A 316 -35.79 4.06 -24.07
CA SER A 316 -37.20 4.31 -23.74
C SER A 316 -37.49 4.41 -22.22
N GLN A 317 -36.50 4.25 -21.34
CA GLN A 317 -36.74 4.35 -19.90
C GLN A 317 -36.92 5.83 -19.51
N ALA A 318 -38.04 6.15 -18.86
CA ALA A 318 -38.30 7.50 -18.38
C ALA A 318 -37.20 7.94 -17.41
N ALA A 319 -36.65 9.14 -17.60
CA ALA A 319 -35.64 9.70 -16.71
C ALA A 319 -36.23 9.86 -15.29
N HIS A 320 -35.48 9.41 -14.29
CA HIS A 320 -35.78 9.70 -12.90
C HIS A 320 -35.48 11.17 -12.62
N SER A 321 -36.22 11.79 -11.69
CA SER A 321 -35.98 13.16 -11.26
C SER A 321 -35.86 13.22 -9.75
N LEU A 322 -34.90 14.01 -9.27
CA LEU A 322 -34.66 14.26 -7.86
C LEU A 322 -34.34 15.75 -7.65
N GLN A 323 -34.99 16.37 -6.67
CA GLN A 323 -34.69 17.73 -6.24
C GLN A 323 -33.76 17.70 -5.04
N ALA A 324 -32.73 18.54 -5.05
CA ALA A 324 -31.77 18.67 -3.96
C ALA A 324 -31.38 20.14 -3.73
N ASP A 325 -30.80 20.43 -2.57
CA ASP A 325 -30.22 21.75 -2.29
C ASP A 325 -28.79 21.84 -2.82
N TYR A 326 -28.05 20.73 -2.78
CA TYR A 326 -26.65 20.62 -3.18
C TYR A 326 -26.38 19.32 -3.93
N TYR A 327 -25.42 19.38 -4.85
CA TYR A 327 -24.86 18.21 -5.53
C TYR A 327 -23.34 18.24 -5.38
N VAL A 328 -22.78 17.15 -4.87
CA VAL A 328 -21.35 16.98 -4.59
C VAL A 328 -20.82 15.87 -5.49
N TYR A 329 -19.79 16.14 -6.30
CA TYR A 329 -19.17 15.13 -7.16
C TYR A 329 -17.79 14.70 -6.64
N ALA A 330 -17.61 13.38 -6.55
CA ALA A 330 -16.40 12.69 -6.14
C ALA A 330 -16.08 11.59 -7.16
N LEU A 331 -15.91 11.99 -8.43
CA LEU A 331 -15.91 11.10 -9.60
C LEU A 331 -14.50 10.72 -10.09
N GLY A 332 -13.53 10.70 -9.18
CA GLY A 332 -12.14 10.38 -9.46
C GLY A 332 -11.29 11.60 -9.80
N GLN A 333 -9.98 11.38 -9.90
CA GLN A 333 -8.97 12.43 -10.06
C GLN A 333 -8.45 12.51 -11.49
N ASP A 334 -7.92 13.67 -11.86
CA ASP A 334 -7.37 13.93 -13.20
C ASP A 334 -5.85 14.11 -13.15
N ILE A 335 -5.16 13.04 -13.51
CA ILE A 335 -3.69 12.99 -13.55
C ILE A 335 -3.08 13.89 -14.64
N ASN A 336 -3.88 14.37 -15.61
CA ASN A 336 -3.41 15.21 -16.72
C ASN A 336 -3.73 16.70 -16.53
N LYS A 337 -4.26 17.11 -15.37
CA LYS A 337 -4.40 18.54 -15.06
C LYS A 337 -3.06 19.18 -14.69
N PRO A 338 -2.88 20.49 -14.94
CA PRO A 338 -1.70 21.21 -14.50
C PRO A 338 -1.43 20.98 -13.00
N GLY A 339 -0.16 20.76 -12.65
CA GLY A 339 0.23 20.42 -11.27
C GLY A 339 0.11 18.93 -10.91
N SER A 340 -0.44 18.08 -11.79
CA SER A 340 -0.47 16.62 -11.62
C SER A 340 0.69 15.92 -12.31
N ALA A 341 1.05 14.72 -11.83
CA ALA A 341 2.18 13.94 -12.35
C ALA A 341 2.10 13.67 -13.86
N GLY A 342 0.93 13.34 -14.40
CA GLY A 342 0.76 13.06 -15.83
C GLY A 342 0.97 14.30 -16.70
N ALA A 343 0.56 15.48 -16.23
CA ALA A 343 0.82 16.74 -16.93
C ALA A 343 2.31 17.11 -16.89
N MET A 344 2.99 16.92 -15.76
CA MET A 344 4.42 17.22 -15.60
C MET A 344 5.30 16.33 -16.49
N LEU A 345 4.93 15.05 -16.64
CA LEU A 345 5.73 14.07 -17.37
C LEU A 345 5.69 14.25 -18.90
N GLY A 346 4.58 14.77 -19.45
CA GLY A 346 4.41 14.92 -20.89
C GLY A 346 4.72 13.62 -21.65
N GLU A 347 5.66 13.69 -22.60
CA GLU A 347 6.08 12.55 -23.43
C GLU A 347 6.81 11.44 -22.64
N ILE A 348 7.42 11.76 -21.49
CA ILE A 348 8.11 10.77 -20.63
C ILE A 348 7.11 9.72 -20.13
N ALA A 349 5.84 10.08 -19.96
CA ALA A 349 4.80 9.16 -19.49
C ALA A 349 4.66 7.92 -20.38
N ALA A 350 4.92 8.04 -21.69
CA ALA A 350 4.87 6.92 -22.63
C ALA A 350 6.10 6.00 -22.57
N GLN A 351 7.16 6.41 -21.86
CA GLN A 351 8.42 5.70 -21.70
C GLN A 351 8.57 5.10 -20.29
N LEU A 352 7.49 5.11 -19.52
CA LEU A 352 7.48 4.51 -18.20
C LEU A 352 7.42 2.97 -18.29
N GLU A 353 8.10 2.33 -17.37
CA GLU A 353 8.08 0.89 -17.13
C GLU A 353 7.80 0.61 -15.65
N PRO A 354 7.23 -0.56 -15.31
CA PRO A 354 6.95 -0.93 -13.93
C PRO A 354 8.21 -1.25 -13.13
N VAL A 355 8.18 -0.93 -11.83
CA VAL A 355 9.12 -1.46 -10.84
C VAL A 355 8.44 -2.60 -10.09
N TYR A 356 8.88 -3.83 -10.35
CA TYR A 356 8.35 -5.04 -9.70
C TYR A 356 8.92 -5.27 -8.30
N ASP A 357 8.18 -6.03 -7.49
CA ASP A 357 8.57 -6.44 -6.14
C ASP A 357 9.58 -7.60 -6.16
N TYR A 358 10.78 -7.33 -6.69
CA TYR A 358 11.84 -8.35 -6.77
C TYR A 358 12.34 -8.84 -5.41
N ASP A 359 12.15 -8.04 -4.36
CA ASP A 359 12.49 -8.39 -2.98
C ASP A 359 11.35 -9.14 -2.26
N GLN A 360 10.25 -9.41 -2.97
CA GLN A 360 9.14 -10.26 -2.52
C GLN A 360 8.53 -9.81 -1.18
N VAL A 361 8.40 -8.49 -1.00
CA VAL A 361 7.84 -7.87 0.21
C VAL A 361 6.35 -8.18 0.35
N TYR A 362 5.63 -8.25 -0.77
CA TYR A 362 4.18 -8.44 -0.84
C TYR A 362 3.76 -9.86 -1.23
N SER A 363 4.63 -10.59 -1.95
CA SER A 363 4.32 -11.91 -2.49
C SER A 363 5.59 -12.70 -2.76
N ASP A 364 5.50 -14.02 -2.63
CA ASP A 364 6.47 -14.99 -3.12
C ASP A 364 6.63 -15.00 -4.66
N GLN A 365 5.82 -14.25 -5.41
CA GLN A 365 5.90 -14.11 -6.85
C GLN A 365 6.21 -12.66 -7.22
N PRO A 366 7.48 -12.33 -7.52
CA PRO A 366 7.92 -10.93 -7.70
C PRO A 366 7.22 -10.20 -8.86
N PHE A 367 6.71 -10.94 -9.85
CA PHE A 367 5.98 -10.40 -11.00
C PHE A 367 4.52 -10.03 -10.71
N ARG A 368 3.97 -10.40 -9.55
CA ARG A 368 2.57 -10.11 -9.23
C ARG A 368 2.34 -8.71 -8.70
N THR A 369 3.37 -8.05 -8.17
CA THR A 369 3.22 -6.74 -7.53
C THR A 369 4.12 -5.73 -8.20
N VAL A 370 3.54 -4.60 -8.62
CA VAL A 370 4.28 -3.43 -9.08
C VAL A 370 4.28 -2.39 -7.97
N LEU A 371 5.45 -1.95 -7.51
CA LEU A 371 5.65 -1.03 -6.40
C LEU A 371 5.59 0.45 -6.83
N GLY A 372 6.03 0.73 -8.06
CA GLY A 372 6.11 2.06 -8.64
C GLY A 372 6.29 2.01 -10.15
N LEU A 373 6.46 3.17 -10.78
CA LEU A 373 6.83 3.27 -12.19
C LEU A 373 8.17 3.99 -12.31
N GLN A 374 8.95 3.72 -13.34
CA GLN A 374 10.20 4.41 -13.59
C GLN A 374 10.37 4.73 -15.08
N SER A 375 11.19 5.73 -15.40
CA SER A 375 11.63 5.93 -16.78
C SER A 375 12.54 4.77 -17.21
N ARG A 376 12.42 4.30 -18.45
CA ARG A 376 13.31 3.25 -19.00
C ARG A 376 14.80 3.55 -18.75
N GLY A 377 15.50 2.57 -18.18
CA GLY A 377 16.92 2.64 -17.84
C GLY A 377 17.22 3.39 -16.54
N ALA A 378 16.20 3.76 -15.76
CA ALA A 378 16.38 4.25 -14.40
C ALA A 378 17.01 3.16 -13.52
N ASN A 379 17.87 3.59 -12.61
CA ASN A 379 18.54 2.73 -11.65
C ASN A 379 18.83 3.51 -10.35
N SER A 380 19.65 2.93 -9.48
CA SER A 380 20.02 3.55 -8.21
C SER A 380 20.80 4.87 -8.37
N ASP A 381 21.44 5.09 -9.52
CA ASP A 381 22.35 6.21 -9.77
C ASP A 381 21.71 7.38 -10.53
N GLY A 382 20.47 7.23 -11.02
CA GLY A 382 19.75 8.26 -11.76
C GLY A 382 18.49 7.74 -12.43
N GLY A 383 17.65 8.65 -12.92
CA GLY A 383 16.37 8.30 -13.55
C GLY A 383 15.16 8.98 -12.90
N LEU A 384 13.98 8.77 -13.47
CA LEU A 384 12.72 9.23 -12.90
C LEU A 384 11.98 8.06 -12.27
N VAL A 385 11.47 8.23 -11.06
CA VAL A 385 10.66 7.25 -10.33
C VAL A 385 9.34 7.89 -9.91
N VAL A 386 8.22 7.30 -10.29
CA VAL A 386 6.86 7.69 -9.87
C VAL A 386 6.43 6.82 -8.71
N VAL A 387 5.93 7.46 -7.64
CA VAL A 387 5.52 6.79 -6.40
C VAL A 387 4.12 7.20 -5.96
N GLY A 388 3.52 6.37 -5.11
CA GLY A 388 2.23 6.65 -4.48
C GLY A 388 1.05 6.66 -5.45
N ALA A 389 0.04 7.49 -5.15
CA ALA A 389 -1.24 7.46 -5.88
C ALA A 389 -1.14 7.75 -7.39
N ALA A 390 -0.08 8.44 -7.84
CA ALA A 390 0.17 8.67 -9.26
C ALA A 390 0.39 7.37 -10.05
N VAL A 391 0.96 6.34 -9.41
CA VAL A 391 1.22 5.02 -10.02
C VAL A 391 -0.09 4.41 -10.52
N ALA A 392 -1.13 4.38 -9.69
CA ALA A 392 -2.43 3.81 -10.04
C ALA A 392 -3.11 4.56 -11.21
N GLN A 393 -2.92 5.87 -11.31
CA GLN A 393 -3.49 6.68 -12.38
C GLN A 393 -2.78 6.47 -13.73
N LEU A 394 -1.48 6.14 -13.71
CA LEU A 394 -0.66 5.97 -14.91
C LEU A 394 -0.55 4.51 -15.35
N ALA A 395 -0.80 3.55 -14.46
CA ALA A 395 -0.63 2.11 -14.70
C ALA A 395 -1.36 1.61 -15.96
N GLY A 396 -2.55 2.14 -16.26
CA GLY A 396 -3.34 1.78 -17.45
C GLY A 396 -2.66 2.03 -18.79
N ARG A 397 -1.59 2.83 -18.82
CA ARG A 397 -0.81 3.15 -20.02
C ARG A 397 0.56 2.45 -20.06
N VAL A 398 0.92 1.75 -18.99
CA VAL A 398 2.24 1.11 -18.86
C VAL A 398 2.11 -0.40 -19.10
N GLN A 399 2.93 -0.91 -20.02
CA GLN A 399 3.01 -2.33 -20.34
C GLN A 399 3.95 -3.05 -19.37
N HIS A 400 3.75 -4.35 -19.18
CA HIS A 400 4.64 -5.15 -18.34
C HIS A 400 6.01 -5.31 -19.00
N THR A 401 7.08 -5.29 -18.21
CA THR A 401 8.48 -5.52 -18.65
C THR A 401 9.19 -6.63 -17.86
N TYR A 402 8.45 -7.37 -17.01
CA TYR A 402 9.05 -8.34 -16.10
C TYR A 402 9.87 -9.42 -16.82
N LEU A 403 9.34 -9.98 -17.92
CA LEU A 403 9.99 -11.07 -18.64
C LEU A 403 11.33 -10.64 -19.23
N ASP A 404 11.41 -9.43 -19.77
CA ASP A 404 12.64 -8.87 -20.33
C ASP A 404 13.70 -8.70 -19.23
N HIS A 405 13.33 -8.06 -18.11
CA HIS A 405 14.23 -7.87 -16.97
C HIS A 405 14.65 -9.21 -16.33
N ALA A 406 13.73 -10.18 -16.25
CA ALA A 406 14.01 -11.51 -15.70
C ALA A 406 14.98 -12.28 -16.60
N ALA A 407 14.82 -12.19 -17.93
CA ALA A 407 15.77 -12.76 -18.88
C ALA A 407 17.16 -12.12 -18.75
N GLU A 408 17.26 -10.79 -18.69
CA GLU A 408 18.53 -10.07 -18.49
C GLU A 408 19.24 -10.50 -17.20
N ARG A 409 18.49 -10.67 -16.10
CA ARG A 409 19.03 -11.16 -14.83
C ARG A 409 19.56 -12.59 -14.92
N ILE A 410 18.81 -13.48 -15.59
CA ILE A 410 19.24 -14.86 -15.81
C ILE A 410 20.54 -14.87 -16.64
N LEU A 411 20.60 -14.12 -17.73
CA LEU A 411 21.80 -14.01 -18.57
C LEU A 411 23.00 -13.50 -17.77
N GLY A 412 22.83 -12.43 -16.99
CA GLY A 412 23.90 -11.90 -16.14
C GLY A 412 24.33 -12.84 -15.01
N GLN A 413 23.44 -13.74 -14.54
CA GLN A 413 23.80 -14.79 -13.59
C GLN A 413 24.54 -15.95 -14.27
N LEU A 414 24.19 -16.27 -15.51
CA LEU A 414 24.91 -17.28 -16.31
C LEU A 414 26.34 -16.85 -16.60
N ASP A 415 26.59 -15.56 -16.86
CA ASP A 415 27.95 -15.02 -17.05
C ASP A 415 28.87 -15.23 -15.83
N ARG A 416 28.29 -15.42 -14.64
CA ARG A 416 29.03 -15.66 -13.39
C ARG A 416 29.29 -17.15 -13.13
N LEU A 417 28.61 -18.05 -13.85
CA LEU A 417 28.75 -19.49 -13.70
C LEU A 417 29.75 -20.04 -14.73
N PRO A 418 30.87 -20.65 -14.31
CA PRO A 418 31.96 -21.06 -15.21
C PRO A 418 31.70 -22.36 -16.01
N GLU A 419 30.46 -22.81 -16.15
CA GLU A 419 30.13 -24.17 -16.60
C GLU A 419 29.60 -24.25 -18.05
N ALA A 420 29.90 -25.37 -18.72
CA ALA A 420 29.39 -25.69 -20.04
C ALA A 420 27.85 -25.85 -20.00
N GLY A 421 27.13 -25.12 -20.86
CA GLY A 421 25.67 -25.20 -20.98
C GLY A 421 24.94 -23.86 -20.83
N GLY A 422 25.60 -22.81 -20.33
CA GLY A 422 24.99 -21.48 -20.19
C GLY A 422 24.49 -20.90 -21.51
N GLU A 423 25.27 -21.03 -22.59
CA GLU A 423 24.88 -20.57 -23.93
C GLU A 423 23.62 -21.30 -24.45
N ALA A 424 23.50 -22.61 -24.18
CA ALA A 424 22.32 -23.38 -24.58
C ALA A 424 21.07 -22.92 -23.83
N LEU A 425 21.16 -22.70 -22.52
CA LEU A 425 20.04 -22.17 -21.72
C LEU A 425 19.66 -20.74 -22.14
N SER A 426 20.65 -19.88 -22.42
CA SER A 426 20.43 -18.54 -22.96
C SER A 426 19.67 -18.57 -24.29
N ASN A 427 20.08 -19.44 -25.22
CA ASN A 427 19.41 -19.60 -26.50
C ASN A 427 17.96 -20.10 -26.33
N MET A 428 17.74 -21.09 -25.45
CA MET A 428 16.38 -21.56 -25.14
C MET A 428 15.46 -20.45 -24.62
N LEU A 429 15.98 -19.56 -23.77
CA LEU A 429 15.22 -18.41 -23.25
C LEU A 429 14.88 -17.40 -24.35
N LEU A 430 15.86 -17.04 -25.18
CA LEU A 430 15.71 -16.06 -26.26
C LEU A 430 14.83 -16.57 -27.42
N GLU A 431 14.87 -17.87 -27.71
CA GLU A 431 14.05 -18.51 -28.75
C GLU A 431 12.62 -18.86 -28.27
N GLY A 432 12.34 -18.67 -26.98
CA GLY A 432 11.01 -18.94 -26.41
C GLY A 432 10.70 -20.43 -26.28
N ALA A 433 11.70 -21.26 -25.98
CA ALA A 433 11.55 -22.71 -25.78
C ALA A 433 10.52 -23.06 -24.68
N SER A 434 10.02 -24.30 -24.69
CA SER A 434 9.03 -24.74 -23.72
C SER A 434 9.59 -24.78 -22.28
N ALA A 435 8.70 -24.75 -21.28
CA ALA A 435 9.13 -24.80 -19.87
C ALA A 435 9.93 -26.07 -19.58
N ALA A 436 9.53 -27.21 -20.15
CA ALA A 436 10.22 -28.49 -20.00
C ALA A 436 11.63 -28.47 -20.59
N GLU A 437 11.83 -27.82 -21.74
CA GLU A 437 13.16 -27.69 -22.36
C GLU A 437 14.09 -26.79 -21.52
N ILE A 438 13.58 -25.65 -21.05
CA ILE A 438 14.33 -24.73 -20.18
C ILE A 438 14.70 -25.40 -18.85
N GLU A 439 13.77 -26.14 -18.23
CA GLU A 439 14.04 -26.90 -17.01
C GLU A 439 15.06 -28.02 -17.23
N ALA A 440 14.98 -28.73 -18.36
CA ALA A 440 15.96 -29.76 -18.71
C ALA A 440 17.36 -29.16 -18.92
N GLY A 441 17.45 -28.01 -19.62
CA GLY A 441 18.69 -27.26 -19.80
C GLY A 441 19.29 -26.79 -18.48
N LEU A 442 18.48 -26.25 -17.58
CA LEU A 442 18.89 -25.84 -16.23
C LEU A 442 19.42 -27.03 -15.40
N MET A 443 18.75 -28.19 -15.47
CA MET A 443 19.17 -29.39 -14.73
C MET A 443 20.45 -30.02 -15.29
N ALA A 444 20.68 -29.89 -16.59
CA ALA A 444 21.93 -30.33 -17.22
C ALA A 444 23.14 -29.50 -16.75
N MET A 445 22.92 -28.25 -16.33
CA MET A 445 23.94 -27.36 -15.76
C MET A 445 24.13 -27.52 -14.24
N ARG A 446 23.58 -28.57 -13.61
CA ARG A 446 23.68 -28.73 -12.16
C ARG A 446 25.14 -29.06 -11.76
N PRO A 447 25.78 -28.28 -10.87
CA PRO A 447 27.16 -28.53 -10.45
C PRO A 447 27.35 -29.91 -9.80
N GLU A 448 28.44 -30.60 -10.13
CA GLU A 448 28.86 -31.81 -9.42
C GLU A 448 29.35 -31.46 -8.00
N GLY A 449 28.83 -32.14 -6.97
CA GLY A 449 29.31 -32.01 -5.58
C GLY A 449 28.46 -31.19 -4.61
N GLY A 450 27.28 -30.68 -5.03
CA GLY A 450 26.34 -29.97 -4.14
C GLY A 450 26.15 -28.49 -4.47
N ALA A 451 25.13 -27.88 -3.85
CA ALA A 451 24.60 -26.56 -4.20
C ALA A 451 25.64 -25.43 -4.09
N ARG A 452 25.93 -24.75 -5.21
CA ARG A 452 26.51 -23.41 -5.20
C ARG A 452 25.37 -22.40 -5.03
N ALA A 453 25.55 -21.41 -4.15
CA ALA A 453 24.57 -20.35 -3.94
C ALA A 453 24.14 -19.68 -5.26
N ASP A 454 25.08 -19.48 -6.19
CA ASP A 454 24.81 -18.94 -7.52
C ASP A 454 23.89 -19.80 -8.39
N TRP A 455 23.93 -21.13 -8.22
CA TRP A 455 23.04 -22.05 -8.93
C TRP A 455 21.63 -22.03 -8.32
N ASP A 456 21.50 -21.94 -6.98
CA ASP A 456 20.19 -21.80 -6.34
C ASP A 456 19.50 -20.49 -6.75
N VAL A 457 20.27 -19.39 -6.87
CA VAL A 457 19.80 -18.12 -7.41
C VAL A 457 19.35 -18.26 -8.86
N LEU A 458 20.17 -18.87 -9.73
CA LEU A 458 19.79 -19.11 -11.12
C LEU A 458 18.51 -19.95 -11.21
N ARG A 459 18.42 -21.05 -10.46
CA ARG A 459 17.24 -21.92 -10.44
C ARG A 459 15.99 -21.16 -10.01
N SER A 460 16.09 -20.31 -8.97
CA SER A 460 14.96 -19.49 -8.54
C SER A 460 14.54 -18.51 -9.63
N GLN A 461 15.50 -17.81 -10.25
CA GLN A 461 15.22 -16.85 -11.31
C GLN A 461 14.55 -17.51 -12.53
N VAL A 462 15.02 -18.68 -12.96
CA VAL A 462 14.40 -19.45 -14.05
C VAL A 462 12.99 -19.90 -13.69
N ARG A 463 12.77 -20.41 -12.47
CA ARG A 463 11.44 -20.79 -11.99
C ARG A 463 10.48 -19.59 -12.01
N ASP A 464 10.93 -18.44 -11.52
CA ASP A 464 10.11 -17.24 -11.45
C ASP A 464 9.84 -16.67 -12.86
N PHE A 465 10.79 -16.76 -13.79
CA PHE A 465 10.60 -16.43 -15.21
C PHE A 465 9.54 -17.31 -15.86
N LEU A 466 9.61 -18.64 -15.68
CA LEU A 466 8.63 -19.57 -16.24
C LEU A 466 7.23 -19.34 -15.66
N ALA A 467 7.14 -19.14 -14.34
CA ALA A 467 5.88 -18.81 -13.68
C ALA A 467 5.29 -17.48 -14.17
N ALA A 468 6.14 -16.46 -14.37
CA ALA A 468 5.72 -15.18 -14.93
C ALA A 468 5.24 -15.31 -16.37
N ARG A 469 5.92 -16.12 -17.20
CA ARG A 469 5.55 -16.34 -18.60
C ARG A 469 4.16 -16.94 -18.71
N ASP A 470 3.87 -17.94 -17.86
CA ASP A 470 2.54 -18.54 -17.77
C ASP A 470 1.48 -17.55 -17.28
N TYR A 471 1.83 -16.73 -16.28
CA TYR A 471 0.95 -15.69 -15.74
C TYR A 471 0.56 -14.67 -16.83
N PHE A 472 1.54 -14.03 -17.49
CA PHE A 472 1.27 -12.99 -18.48
C PHE A 472 0.63 -13.55 -19.77
N THR A 473 0.92 -14.80 -20.14
CA THR A 473 0.26 -15.45 -21.29
C THR A 473 -1.23 -15.69 -21.03
N LYS A 474 -1.62 -16.06 -19.80
CA LYS A 474 -3.04 -16.24 -19.42
C LYS A 474 -3.79 -14.91 -19.33
N GLU A 475 -3.12 -13.86 -18.91
CA GLU A 475 -3.72 -12.53 -18.74
C GLU A 475 -3.79 -11.72 -20.05
N GLY A 476 -2.94 -12.03 -21.03
CA GLY A 476 -2.78 -11.29 -22.28
C GLY A 476 -1.91 -10.04 -22.13
N THR A 477 -1.72 -9.27 -23.21
CA THR A 477 -0.96 -8.00 -23.22
C THR A 477 -1.76 -6.86 -22.55
N ARG A 478 -2.00 -7.00 -21.26
CA ARG A 478 -2.68 -5.98 -20.43
C ARG A 478 -1.65 -5.04 -19.80
N SER A 479 -2.09 -3.80 -19.57
CA SER A 479 -1.39 -2.82 -18.75
C SER A 479 -1.18 -3.33 -17.32
N VAL A 480 -0.23 -2.77 -16.58
CA VAL A 480 0.14 -3.21 -15.21
C VAL A 480 -0.86 -2.84 -14.09
N VAL A 481 -2.09 -2.46 -14.43
CA VAL A 481 -3.13 -2.03 -13.46
C VAL A 481 -3.38 -3.11 -12.41
N ARG A 482 -3.49 -4.37 -12.84
CA ARG A 482 -3.78 -5.49 -11.93
C ARG A 482 -2.63 -5.71 -10.95
N GLU A 483 -1.39 -5.63 -11.40
CA GLU A 483 -0.22 -5.81 -10.55
C GLU A 483 -0.04 -4.66 -9.56
N VAL A 484 -0.49 -3.45 -9.92
CA VAL A 484 -0.58 -2.31 -8.99
C VAL A 484 -1.70 -2.52 -7.95
N GLU A 485 -2.86 -3.04 -8.37
CA GLU A 485 -3.97 -3.37 -7.46
C GLU A 485 -3.62 -4.49 -6.47
N ASN A 486 -2.72 -5.41 -6.83
CA ASN A 486 -2.26 -6.47 -5.94
C ASN A 486 -1.58 -5.95 -4.66
N GLN A 487 -1.08 -4.71 -4.64
CA GLN A 487 -0.61 -4.07 -3.39
C GLN A 487 -1.70 -4.08 -2.30
N VAL A 488 -2.98 -3.96 -2.69
CA VAL A 488 -4.13 -3.90 -1.77
C VAL A 488 -4.40 -5.25 -1.12
N GLY A 489 -4.16 -6.36 -1.85
CA GLY A 489 -4.47 -7.71 -1.37
C GLY A 489 -3.67 -8.14 -0.14
N ALA A 490 -2.51 -7.53 0.10
CA ALA A 490 -1.62 -7.85 1.22
C ALA A 490 -1.90 -7.03 2.50
N GLU A 491 -2.64 -5.91 2.44
CA GLU A 491 -2.87 -5.02 3.58
C GLU A 491 -4.25 -5.21 4.24
N VAL A 492 -4.39 -4.79 5.51
CA VAL A 492 -5.73 -4.55 6.10
C VAL A 492 -6.21 -3.21 5.58
N ALA A 493 -6.73 -3.18 4.36
CA ALA A 493 -7.08 -1.91 3.72
C ALA A 493 -8.38 -1.35 4.28
N SER A 494 -8.31 -0.13 4.86
CA SER A 494 -9.36 0.88 5.18
C SER A 494 -10.60 0.94 4.29
N VAL A 495 -10.40 0.70 3.00
CA VAL A 495 -11.40 0.62 1.93
C VAL A 495 -10.73 -0.17 0.78
N VAL A 496 -11.19 -1.38 0.50
CA VAL A 496 -10.55 -2.30 -0.48
C VAL A 496 -11.04 -2.03 -1.90
N VAL A 497 -10.50 -1.03 -2.63
CA VAL A 497 -10.70 -0.96 -4.10
C VAL A 497 -9.52 -0.35 -4.89
N SER A 498 -8.54 0.31 -4.26
CA SER A 498 -7.35 0.85 -4.95
C SER A 498 -6.17 1.03 -3.98
N PRO A 499 -4.91 1.17 -4.44
CA PRO A 499 -3.81 1.51 -3.55
C PRO A 499 -4.14 2.77 -2.74
N GLN A 500 -4.18 2.62 -1.41
CA GLN A 500 -4.44 3.69 -0.45
C GLN A 500 -3.17 4.02 0.34
N LEU A 501 -3.28 4.88 1.35
CA LEU A 501 -2.13 5.36 2.11
C LEU A 501 -1.27 4.25 2.73
N GLY A 502 -1.87 3.15 3.19
CA GLY A 502 -1.14 2.01 3.74
C GLY A 502 -0.25 1.33 2.69
N THR A 503 -0.81 1.03 1.52
CA THR A 503 -0.05 0.45 0.40
C THR A 503 0.99 1.41 -0.14
N VAL A 504 0.71 2.72 -0.18
CA VAL A 504 1.68 3.75 -0.58
C VAL A 504 2.86 3.79 0.38
N LYS A 505 2.61 3.70 1.69
CA LYS A 505 3.65 3.63 2.72
C LYS A 505 4.55 2.42 2.49
N ALA A 506 3.96 1.23 2.42
CA ALA A 506 4.71 -0.01 2.24
C ALA A 506 5.49 -0.07 0.91
N ALA A 507 4.91 0.41 -0.20
CA ALA A 507 5.59 0.45 -1.49
C ALA A 507 6.76 1.45 -1.48
N SER A 508 6.60 2.59 -0.80
CA SER A 508 7.67 3.57 -0.60
C SER A 508 8.83 2.97 0.20
N ALA A 509 8.55 2.17 1.23
CA ALA A 509 9.57 1.43 1.97
C ALA A 509 10.29 0.42 1.08
N ALA A 510 9.56 -0.40 0.32
CA ALA A 510 10.15 -1.38 -0.59
C ALA A 510 11.06 -0.73 -1.65
N LEU A 511 10.61 0.36 -2.30
CA LEU A 511 11.39 1.09 -3.31
C LEU A 511 12.68 1.72 -2.73
N SER A 512 12.61 2.22 -1.51
CA SER A 512 13.76 2.81 -0.81
C SER A 512 14.64 1.76 -0.12
N GLY A 513 14.21 0.50 -0.02
CA GLY A 513 14.89 -0.51 0.78
C GLY A 513 14.83 -0.23 2.29
N LEU A 514 13.84 0.52 2.75
CA LEU A 514 13.65 0.80 4.17
C LEU A 514 13.23 -0.46 4.92
N MET A 515 14.00 -0.79 5.95
CA MET A 515 13.52 -1.61 7.06
C MET A 515 13.26 -0.69 8.26
N PRO A 516 12.02 -0.59 8.78
CA PRO A 516 11.76 0.21 9.97
C PRO A 516 12.62 -0.26 11.14
N ALA A 517 13.10 0.69 11.96
CA ALA A 517 14.05 0.41 13.05
C ALA A 517 13.55 -0.69 14.00
N TYR A 518 12.26 -0.67 14.37
CA TYR A 518 11.69 -1.71 15.22
C TYR A 518 11.77 -3.10 14.58
N VAL A 519 11.49 -3.22 13.28
CA VAL A 519 11.61 -4.50 12.57
C VAL A 519 13.07 -4.93 12.57
N GLY A 520 14.00 -4.04 12.19
CA GLY A 520 15.44 -4.32 12.19
C GLY A 520 15.99 -4.71 13.57
N ASN A 521 15.42 -4.17 14.65
CA ASN A 521 15.76 -4.51 16.04
C ASN A 521 15.09 -5.82 16.52
N GLY A 522 14.35 -6.50 15.66
CA GLY A 522 13.69 -7.78 15.97
C GLY A 522 12.37 -7.63 16.71
N GLU A 523 11.77 -6.44 16.78
CA GLU A 523 10.42 -6.25 17.32
C GLU A 523 9.38 -6.79 16.32
N ASN A 524 8.95 -8.03 16.49
CA ASN A 524 7.79 -8.57 15.80
C ASN A 524 6.53 -8.11 16.52
N ASN A 525 5.99 -7.00 16.04
CA ASN A 525 4.87 -6.38 16.69
C ASN A 525 3.53 -6.98 16.26
N PHE A 526 3.11 -8.07 16.90
CA PHE A 526 1.73 -8.55 16.86
C PHE A 526 0.75 -7.63 17.59
N THR A 527 1.06 -6.35 17.82
CA THR A 527 0.10 -5.36 18.36
C THR A 527 -0.45 -4.42 17.30
N SER A 528 -0.02 -4.52 16.03
CA SER A 528 -0.58 -3.74 14.91
C SER A 528 -1.33 -4.64 13.91
N ASP A 529 -2.26 -4.04 13.17
CA ASP A 529 -2.97 -4.65 12.05
C ASP A 529 -2.23 -4.49 10.71
N ASN A 530 -1.08 -3.80 10.69
CA ASN A 530 -0.28 -3.60 9.49
C ASN A 530 0.37 -4.90 9.01
N ARG A 531 -0.23 -5.54 7.99
CA ARG A 531 0.18 -6.84 7.47
C ARG A 531 1.52 -6.79 6.77
N THR A 532 1.84 -5.73 6.04
CA THR A 532 3.13 -5.65 5.36
C THR A 532 4.28 -5.56 6.37
N MET A 533 4.10 -4.83 7.48
CA MET A 533 5.12 -4.78 8.54
C MET A 533 5.25 -6.12 9.27
N LEU A 534 4.13 -6.82 9.52
CA LEU A 534 4.16 -8.18 10.05
C LEU A 534 4.88 -9.14 9.10
N ARG A 535 4.56 -9.07 7.80
CA ARG A 535 5.17 -9.92 6.77
C ARG A 535 6.67 -9.67 6.63
N ALA A 536 7.10 -8.41 6.64
CA ALA A 536 8.51 -8.04 6.62
C ALA A 536 9.27 -8.58 7.85
N GLY A 537 8.69 -8.44 9.04
CA GLY A 537 9.27 -8.97 10.28
C GLY A 537 9.34 -10.50 10.30
N LEU A 538 8.32 -11.19 9.78
CA LEU A 538 8.35 -12.65 9.59
C LEU A 538 9.42 -13.07 8.58
N ALA A 539 9.53 -12.40 7.43
CA ALA A 539 10.56 -12.72 6.42
C ALA A 539 11.98 -12.59 6.99
N MET A 540 12.22 -11.54 7.77
CA MET A 540 13.52 -11.27 8.35
C MET A 540 13.93 -12.31 9.39
N ARG A 541 12.98 -12.82 10.20
CA ARG A 541 13.25 -13.74 11.32
C ARG A 541 13.12 -15.21 10.94
N HIS A 542 12.23 -15.50 10.00
CA HIS A 542 11.87 -16.85 9.55
C HIS A 542 11.92 -16.90 8.01
N PRO A 543 13.11 -16.76 7.39
CA PRO A 543 13.25 -16.66 5.93
C PRO A 543 12.77 -17.90 5.18
N ASP A 544 12.77 -19.06 5.84
CA ASP A 544 12.31 -20.33 5.27
C ASP A 544 10.81 -20.60 5.50
N LEU A 545 10.08 -19.69 6.16
CA LEU A 545 8.65 -19.83 6.37
C LEU A 545 7.89 -19.66 5.06
N ALA A 546 7.09 -20.67 4.69
CA ALA A 546 6.30 -20.62 3.47
C ALA A 546 5.26 -19.48 3.52
N GLU A 547 5.03 -18.82 2.37
CA GLU A 547 4.10 -17.69 2.26
C GLU A 547 2.70 -18.02 2.79
N ARG A 548 2.20 -19.22 2.47
CA ARG A 548 0.90 -19.69 2.95
C ARG A 548 0.82 -19.72 4.47
N ASP A 549 1.89 -20.14 5.14
CA ASP A 549 1.94 -20.27 6.59
C ASP A 549 2.11 -18.89 7.25
N ALA A 550 2.95 -18.02 6.68
CA ALA A 550 3.10 -16.63 7.11
C ALA A 550 1.77 -15.86 7.00
N SER A 551 1.13 -15.91 5.83
CA SER A 551 -0.17 -15.28 5.56
C SER A 551 -1.27 -15.84 6.47
N GLY A 552 -1.35 -17.16 6.62
CA GLY A 552 -2.31 -17.82 7.51
C GLY A 552 -2.14 -17.40 8.97
N PHE A 553 -0.89 -17.37 9.45
CA PHE A 553 -0.55 -16.92 10.80
C PHE A 553 -0.94 -15.46 11.04
N ILE A 554 -0.59 -14.55 10.11
CA ILE A 554 -0.94 -13.13 10.21
C ILE A 554 -2.46 -12.96 10.28
N GLN A 555 -3.20 -13.66 9.42
CA GLN A 555 -4.66 -13.59 9.38
C GLN A 555 -5.28 -14.08 10.69
N GLU A 556 -4.86 -15.23 11.20
CA GLU A 556 -5.37 -15.80 12.46
C GLU A 556 -5.03 -14.90 13.66
N SER A 557 -3.80 -14.38 13.72
CA SER A 557 -3.36 -13.44 14.76
C SER A 557 -4.21 -12.16 14.79
N ILE A 558 -4.45 -11.53 13.64
CA ILE A 558 -5.28 -10.32 13.54
C ILE A 558 -6.74 -10.64 13.91
N ALA A 559 -7.28 -11.75 13.40
CA ALA A 559 -8.68 -12.14 13.65
C ALA A 559 -8.94 -12.34 15.15
N LEU A 560 -8.08 -13.09 15.84
CA LEU A 560 -8.20 -13.33 17.28
C LEU A 560 -8.14 -12.04 18.11
N ARG A 561 -7.26 -11.10 17.73
CA ARG A 561 -7.08 -9.83 18.44
C ARG A 561 -8.30 -8.90 18.32
N ARG A 562 -9.08 -9.01 17.24
CA ARG A 562 -10.27 -8.17 16.98
C ARG A 562 -11.54 -8.68 17.66
N LEU A 563 -11.52 -9.88 18.25
CA LEU A 563 -12.68 -10.44 18.92
C LEU A 563 -12.94 -9.70 20.24
N ASP A 564 -14.21 -9.40 20.50
CA ASP A 564 -14.62 -8.99 21.84
C ASP A 564 -14.44 -10.15 22.84
N GLY A 565 -14.51 -9.82 24.13
CA GLY A 565 -14.20 -10.77 25.19
C GLY A 565 -15.10 -12.02 25.24
N GLN A 566 -16.31 -11.98 24.71
CA GLN A 566 -17.20 -13.14 24.68
C GLN A 566 -16.94 -13.96 23.41
N ARG A 567 -16.88 -13.31 22.25
CA ARG A 567 -16.58 -13.97 20.98
C ARG A 567 -15.21 -14.64 20.98
N PHE A 568 -14.23 -14.04 21.65
CA PHE A 568 -12.92 -14.64 21.85
C PHE A 568 -13.03 -15.98 22.60
N VAL A 569 -13.76 -15.99 23.73
CA VAL A 569 -13.97 -17.20 24.53
C VAL A 569 -14.66 -18.28 23.72
N GLU A 570 -15.73 -17.93 23.00
CA GLU A 570 -16.51 -18.86 22.20
C GLU A 570 -15.66 -19.47 21.06
N GLN A 571 -15.01 -18.62 20.27
CA GLN A 571 -14.24 -19.05 19.11
C GLN A 571 -12.99 -19.86 19.51
N VAL A 572 -12.25 -19.42 20.52
CA VAL A 572 -11.04 -20.15 20.97
C VAL A 572 -11.42 -21.49 21.60
N ALA A 573 -12.47 -21.55 22.42
CA ALA A 573 -12.94 -22.82 22.98
C ALA A 573 -13.37 -23.79 21.87
N GLU A 574 -14.11 -23.30 20.88
CA GLU A 574 -14.57 -24.11 19.75
C GLU A 574 -13.40 -24.61 18.89
N ASP A 575 -12.45 -23.75 18.54
CA ASP A 575 -11.28 -24.13 17.74
C ASP A 575 -10.41 -25.15 18.49
N MET A 576 -10.13 -24.94 19.77
CA MET A 576 -9.37 -25.90 20.59
C MET A 576 -10.10 -27.23 20.73
N LEU A 577 -11.41 -27.20 20.96
CA LEU A 577 -12.22 -28.40 21.07
C LEU A 577 -12.19 -29.18 19.75
N LYS A 578 -12.46 -28.53 18.62
CA LYS A 578 -12.56 -29.18 17.31
C LYS A 578 -11.22 -29.64 16.73
N ARG A 579 -10.17 -28.82 16.85
CA ARG A 579 -8.89 -29.07 16.17
C ARG A 579 -7.92 -29.89 17.02
N GLU A 580 -8.07 -29.86 18.34
CA GLU A 580 -7.10 -30.47 19.25
C GLU A 580 -7.75 -31.58 20.08
N LEU A 581 -8.78 -31.27 20.87
CA LEU A 581 -9.27 -32.21 21.88
C LEU A 581 -10.20 -33.29 21.34
N LEU A 582 -11.10 -32.98 20.40
CA LEU A 582 -11.98 -33.97 19.77
C LEU A 582 -11.20 -35.04 18.99
N PRO A 583 -10.19 -34.69 18.15
CA PRO A 583 -9.37 -35.70 17.48
C PRO A 583 -8.61 -36.61 18.44
N MET A 584 -8.15 -36.07 19.58
CA MET A 584 -7.54 -36.89 20.64
C MET A 584 -8.58 -37.78 21.34
N LEU A 585 -9.79 -37.25 21.60
CA LEU A 585 -10.90 -37.95 22.24
C LEU A 585 -11.43 -39.11 21.39
N GLU A 586 -11.54 -38.93 20.08
CA GLU A 586 -11.95 -39.96 19.12
C GLU A 586 -10.98 -41.16 19.12
N ARG A 587 -9.69 -40.88 19.34
CA ARG A 587 -8.60 -41.87 19.41
C ARG A 587 -8.25 -42.27 20.84
N LEU A 588 -9.07 -41.86 21.82
CA LEU A 588 -8.79 -42.11 23.22
C LEU A 588 -8.98 -43.59 23.55
N THR A 589 -7.91 -44.20 24.05
CA THR A 589 -7.82 -45.56 24.57
C THR A 589 -7.03 -45.54 25.88
N ARG A 590 -6.97 -46.66 26.60
CA ARG A 590 -6.12 -46.78 27.79
C ARG A 590 -4.65 -46.45 27.53
N GLU A 591 -4.15 -46.71 26.32
CA GLU A 591 -2.76 -46.43 25.94
C GLU A 591 -2.52 -44.94 25.66
N SER A 592 -3.50 -44.23 25.08
CA SER A 592 -3.39 -42.80 24.77
C SER A 592 -3.88 -41.88 25.91
N LEU A 593 -4.54 -42.45 26.93
CA LEU A 593 -5.07 -41.74 28.10
C LEU A 593 -4.02 -40.87 28.83
N PRO A 594 -2.78 -41.33 29.12
CA PRO A 594 -1.80 -40.48 29.80
C PRO A 594 -1.45 -39.22 29.02
N ALA A 595 -1.36 -39.31 27.68
CA ALA A 595 -1.10 -38.17 26.82
C ALA A 595 -2.29 -37.19 26.81
N PHE A 596 -3.52 -37.71 26.82
CA PHE A 596 -4.73 -36.89 26.89
C PHE A 596 -4.86 -36.18 28.25
N GLN A 597 -4.65 -36.88 29.36
CA GLN A 597 -4.65 -36.28 30.71
C GLN A 597 -3.54 -35.23 30.87
N ALA A 598 -2.34 -35.50 30.34
CA ALA A 598 -1.27 -34.51 30.31
C ALA A 598 -1.65 -33.26 29.52
N ARG A 599 -2.44 -33.39 28.44
CA ARG A 599 -2.97 -32.26 27.70
C ARG A 599 -3.99 -31.47 28.53
N LEU A 600 -4.95 -32.12 29.17
CA LEU A 600 -5.94 -31.46 30.05
C LEU A 600 -5.24 -30.69 31.20
N ALA A 601 -4.23 -31.30 31.81
CA ALA A 601 -3.44 -30.68 32.87
C ALA A 601 -2.65 -29.45 32.37
N ARG A 602 -2.07 -29.51 31.17
CA ARG A 602 -1.41 -28.33 30.56
C ARG A 602 -2.37 -27.17 30.33
N LEU A 603 -3.60 -27.47 29.92
CA LEU A 603 -4.67 -26.49 29.76
C LEU A 603 -5.26 -26.01 31.10
N ARG A 604 -4.81 -26.56 32.24
CA ARG A 604 -5.32 -26.29 33.58
C ARG A 604 -6.83 -26.48 33.70
N LEU A 605 -7.36 -27.50 33.02
CA LEU A 605 -8.76 -27.86 33.13
C LEU A 605 -9.03 -28.63 34.43
N PRO A 606 -10.28 -28.58 34.96
CA PRO A 606 -10.68 -29.28 36.18
C PRO A 606 -10.24 -30.75 36.25
N GLU A 607 -9.74 -31.19 37.41
CA GLU A 607 -9.22 -32.56 37.61
C GLU A 607 -10.28 -33.65 37.45
N ASP A 608 -11.56 -33.33 37.66
CA ASP A 608 -12.67 -34.25 37.44
C ASP A 608 -12.80 -34.66 35.97
N LEU A 609 -12.41 -33.81 35.01
CA LEU A 609 -12.34 -34.18 33.59
C LEU A 609 -11.28 -35.25 33.33
N SER A 610 -10.15 -35.24 34.05
CA SER A 610 -9.14 -36.29 33.93
C SER A 610 -9.68 -37.65 34.41
N ARG A 611 -10.53 -37.65 35.44
CA ARG A 611 -11.23 -38.85 35.91
C ARG A 611 -12.33 -39.30 34.94
N GLN A 612 -13.08 -38.37 34.36
CA GLN A 612 -14.07 -38.69 33.34
C GLN A 612 -13.44 -39.27 32.07
N ALA A 613 -12.23 -38.81 31.70
CA ALA A 613 -11.47 -39.36 30.57
C ALA A 613 -11.13 -40.85 30.75
N GLU A 614 -10.91 -41.33 31.98
CA GLU A 614 -10.70 -42.76 32.26
C GLU A 614 -11.94 -43.59 31.88
N ALA A 615 -13.13 -43.12 32.28
CA ALA A 615 -14.38 -43.79 31.94
C ALA A 615 -14.62 -43.82 30.43
N VAL A 616 -14.25 -42.76 29.72
CA VAL A 616 -14.35 -42.71 28.25
C VAL A 616 -13.34 -43.64 27.57
N ALA A 617 -12.11 -43.73 28.10
CA ALA A 617 -11.10 -44.69 27.63
C ALA A 617 -11.56 -46.16 27.84
N ASP A 618 -12.43 -46.40 28.80
CA ASP A 618 -13.08 -47.70 29.08
C ASP A 618 -14.37 -47.94 28.28
N GLY A 619 -14.75 -47.03 27.37
CA GLY A 619 -15.87 -47.21 26.45
C GLY A 619 -17.17 -46.47 26.83
N ALA A 620 -17.13 -45.51 27.78
CA ALA A 620 -18.26 -44.62 28.01
C ALA A 620 -18.53 -43.68 26.81
N ALA A 621 -19.75 -43.13 26.75
CA ALA A 621 -20.16 -42.24 25.67
C ALA A 621 -19.32 -40.95 25.63
N ARG A 622 -18.79 -40.62 24.44
CA ARG A 622 -17.88 -39.47 24.23
C ARG A 622 -18.62 -38.13 24.16
N GLU A 623 -19.89 -38.11 23.78
CA GLU A 623 -20.67 -36.89 23.50
C GLU A 623 -20.80 -36.00 24.75
N ALA A 624 -21.28 -36.56 25.86
CA ALA A 624 -21.43 -35.81 27.11
C ALA A 624 -20.09 -35.28 27.65
N PHE A 625 -19.00 -36.02 27.43
CA PHE A 625 -17.67 -35.61 27.83
C PHE A 625 -17.11 -34.50 26.93
N ALA A 626 -17.39 -34.53 25.63
CA ALA A 626 -17.05 -33.45 24.71
C ALA A 626 -17.74 -32.13 25.09
N ASP A 627 -19.02 -32.18 25.49
CA ASP A 627 -19.74 -31.01 25.97
C ASP A 627 -19.13 -30.45 27.27
N ALA A 628 -18.78 -31.33 28.22
CA ALA A 628 -18.12 -30.95 29.46
C ALA A 628 -16.73 -30.30 29.22
N LEU A 629 -15.94 -30.85 28.29
CA LEU A 629 -14.68 -30.23 27.84
C LEU A 629 -14.91 -28.84 27.26
N GLY A 630 -15.92 -28.69 26.40
CA GLY A 630 -16.29 -27.39 25.83
C GLY A 630 -16.72 -26.38 26.90
N GLY A 631 -17.48 -26.80 27.92
CA GLY A 631 -17.87 -25.96 29.05
C GLY A 631 -16.67 -25.46 29.85
N ALA A 632 -15.79 -26.39 30.27
CA ALA A 632 -14.61 -26.07 31.06
C ALA A 632 -13.60 -25.18 30.33
N LEU A 633 -13.43 -25.36 29.01
CA LEU A 633 -12.61 -24.46 28.19
C LEU A 633 -13.15 -23.02 28.21
N ARG A 634 -14.48 -22.85 28.07
CA ARG A 634 -15.10 -21.51 28.08
C ARG A 634 -14.94 -20.83 29.43
N GLU A 635 -15.14 -21.57 30.53
CA GLU A 635 -14.92 -21.05 31.88
C GLU A 635 -13.47 -20.61 32.07
N ARG A 636 -12.51 -21.47 31.68
CA ARG A 636 -11.08 -21.15 31.79
C ARG A 636 -10.67 -19.95 30.92
N LEU A 637 -11.20 -19.84 29.70
CA LEU A 637 -10.97 -18.70 28.82
C LEU A 637 -11.66 -17.42 29.32
N ALA A 638 -12.75 -17.53 30.09
CA ALA A 638 -13.39 -16.35 30.67
C ALA A 638 -12.49 -15.68 31.73
N GLU A 639 -11.63 -16.46 32.38
CA GLU A 639 -10.64 -16.03 33.38
C GLU A 639 -9.31 -15.55 32.78
N SER A 640 -9.03 -15.84 31.51
CA SER A 640 -7.76 -15.47 30.87
C SER A 640 -7.70 -13.99 30.50
N ALA A 641 -6.47 -13.47 30.35
CA ALA A 641 -6.25 -12.15 29.81
C ALA A 641 -6.76 -12.08 28.36
N LYS A 642 -7.85 -11.34 28.16
CA LYS A 642 -8.52 -11.19 26.87
C LYS A 642 -7.73 -10.23 25.98
N PRO A 643 -7.70 -10.44 24.65
CA PRO A 643 -7.06 -9.53 23.70
C PRO A 643 -7.90 -8.26 23.57
N VAL A 644 -7.90 -7.39 24.57
CA VAL A 644 -8.72 -6.17 24.43
C VAL A 644 -8.00 -5.15 23.55
N ARG A 645 -6.66 -5.02 23.59
CA ARG A 645 -5.85 -4.15 22.70
C ARG A 645 -4.37 -4.57 22.59
N GLY A 646 -4.10 -5.75 22.03
CA GLY A 646 -2.73 -6.23 21.75
C GLY A 646 -2.51 -7.68 22.16
N VAL A 647 -1.32 -8.21 21.88
CA VAL A 647 -0.90 -9.57 22.25
C VAL A 647 0.04 -9.49 23.46
N PRO A 648 -0.30 -10.11 24.61
CA PRO A 648 0.58 -10.16 25.78
C PRO A 648 1.96 -10.72 25.43
N THR A 649 3.00 -10.27 26.13
CA THR A 649 4.39 -10.65 25.84
C THR A 649 4.59 -12.16 25.83
N GLU A 650 4.00 -12.86 26.80
CA GLU A 650 4.11 -14.32 26.96
C GLU A 650 3.44 -15.06 25.79
N VAL A 651 2.38 -14.49 25.20
CA VAL A 651 1.72 -15.03 24.01
C VAL A 651 2.55 -14.74 22.76
N ARG A 652 3.18 -13.56 22.67
CA ARG A 652 4.10 -13.22 21.56
C ARG A 652 5.30 -14.16 21.50
N GLU A 653 5.88 -14.49 22.66
CA GLU A 653 6.96 -15.47 22.75
C GLU A 653 6.53 -16.87 22.27
N ALA A 654 5.32 -17.29 22.62
CA ALA A 654 4.76 -18.56 22.17
C ALA A 654 4.48 -18.56 20.66
N TYR A 655 4.01 -17.45 20.12
CA TYR A 655 3.83 -17.22 18.69
C TYR A 655 5.16 -17.35 17.94
N GLU A 656 6.23 -16.72 18.42
CA GLU A 656 7.57 -16.82 17.84
C GLU A 656 8.11 -18.26 17.88
N ALA A 657 7.92 -18.98 18.99
CA ALA A 657 8.34 -20.37 19.09
C ALA A 657 7.62 -21.27 18.06
N ARG A 658 6.31 -21.05 17.85
CA ARG A 658 5.55 -21.76 16.83
C ARG A 658 6.04 -21.47 15.43
N LEU A 659 6.31 -20.19 15.11
CA LEU A 659 6.82 -19.79 13.80
C LEU A 659 8.19 -20.42 13.51
N ALA A 660 9.06 -20.48 14.51
CA ALA A 660 10.37 -21.12 14.38
C ALA A 660 10.28 -22.64 14.11
N GLU A 661 9.28 -23.32 14.65
CA GLU A 661 9.03 -24.74 14.36
C GLU A 661 8.40 -24.92 12.96
N ALA A 662 7.45 -24.07 12.59
CA ALA A 662 6.83 -24.07 11.26
C ALA A 662 7.87 -23.87 10.14
N ALA A 663 8.83 -22.95 10.34
CA ALA A 663 9.92 -22.71 9.41
C ALA A 663 10.82 -23.94 9.20
N LYS A 664 10.88 -24.86 10.16
CA LYS A 664 11.63 -26.13 10.05
C LYS A 664 10.78 -27.28 9.49
N GLY A 665 9.56 -27.01 9.02
CA GLY A 665 8.58 -28.03 8.63
C GLY A 665 7.98 -28.82 9.80
N GLY A 666 8.18 -28.33 11.03
CA GLY A 666 7.60 -28.87 12.25
C GLY A 666 6.32 -28.14 12.68
N GLY A 667 5.63 -28.67 13.68
CA GLY A 667 4.46 -28.04 14.27
C GLY A 667 3.76 -28.97 15.25
N ASP A 668 3.36 -28.44 16.40
CA ASP A 668 2.63 -29.20 17.42
C ASP A 668 1.12 -29.26 17.15
N GLY A 669 0.65 -28.57 16.11
CA GLY A 669 -0.76 -28.48 15.72
C GLY A 669 -1.62 -27.62 16.66
N ALA A 670 -1.03 -26.94 17.65
CA ALA A 670 -1.77 -26.06 18.54
C ALA A 670 -2.41 -24.92 17.74
N SER A 671 -3.63 -24.50 18.09
CA SER A 671 -4.25 -23.27 17.57
C SER A 671 -3.56 -22.03 18.15
N LEU A 672 -3.60 -20.89 17.46
CA LEU A 672 -3.05 -19.66 18.05
C LEU A 672 -3.82 -19.28 19.31
N GLY A 673 -5.15 -19.47 19.32
CA GLY A 673 -6.01 -19.31 20.49
C GLY A 673 -5.58 -20.17 21.68
N GLY A 674 -5.16 -21.42 21.45
CA GLY A 674 -4.64 -22.29 22.50
C GLY A 674 -3.35 -21.79 23.15
N LEU A 675 -2.54 -20.99 22.46
CA LEU A 675 -1.34 -20.37 23.03
C LEU A 675 -1.68 -19.26 24.04
N TRP A 676 -2.84 -18.63 23.93
CA TRP A 676 -3.33 -17.65 24.91
C TRP A 676 -3.62 -18.31 26.25
N LEU A 677 -4.37 -19.41 26.23
CA LEU A 677 -4.80 -20.12 27.45
C LEU A 677 -3.62 -20.65 28.28
N ASN A 678 -2.55 -21.09 27.62
CA ASN A 678 -1.38 -21.69 28.27
C ASN A 678 -0.49 -20.68 29.00
N ARG A 679 -0.68 -19.37 28.75
CA ARG A 679 0.21 -18.30 29.20
C ARG A 679 -0.50 -17.23 30.03
N SER A 680 -1.84 -17.32 30.15
CA SER A 680 -2.70 -16.49 31.00
C SER A 680 -3.02 -17.11 32.35
#